data_AF-A0AAN8JC53-F1
#
_entry.id   AF-A0AAN8JC53-F1
#
_cell.length_a   1.000
_cell.length_b   1.000
_cell.length_c   1.000
_cell.angle_alpha   90.00
_cell.angle_beta   90.00
_cell.angle_gamma   90.00
#
_symmetry.space_group_name_H-M   'P 1'
#
loop_
_entity.id
_entity.type
_entity.pdbx_description
1 polymer ?
#
loop_
_entity_poly.entity_id
_entity_poly.type
_entity_poly.pdbx_seq_one_letter_code
_entity_poly.pdbx_strand_id
1 'polypeptide(L)'
;MKRTNEELNQLIFSYGQDLNGNTNELETSVIRNGLVLFLFHKNNDDVKSTTRHLKAIAETNGISLVQEKLLKTRVTRIVKKVKAYKHIDRDWNCIKDFFLKVAVVYCDVNTPDSLAPPIVPDIPDLPRLVVVDSGSDAFENAADPDTCRAITSEAQPLPSTSSATGVDVCPRGDCAKCKQHRKSLRSLAALKSKYYKLLSRRKTPDHHLRQALDRKKNIENRLRAERIQVKSKFLKADGGPKKVIKKQKCNKPRNKLQTISLWELNALKRRVAVLESENEKLRAENERVTCVNDDLKNSSSNVIKAKKDGKTFSYSYRKAAYACLVNQVPVETAGSLISKVVKEMTGNTVDYSADASTISQMAYELSVLDDVHVGEAMVKGGDLNLAWDATSLDGEHINEVHINLSVDPPKSLILQIDSLSGGKACDYVDHISRSIQDVTETYASYSDIDPRNVHENVLQKLKSTLGDRVPTNRCVRNQLQELLDIQLLDLKCNVHPLDGLASEARKTLKKFDSEQQVKGQCYGKDCGAVNLVMGLSKIRYKNGVGDPKGFREFMRTHNIRNSMLPRYVGNRMHVMFHLAGAYFHLKDKILNVYFKDFSNCTSSFKPAVIKDLQNSNFILQLKALGLMGKILTGPWMKVLYGNADKLSNLQAVPTLKKLMEKIHSLRDDPMSVLTAKYDAFGRPLDTADEVLQSLQAELLDEAYFEQVTLKLLECSITVLERQMESYLTGELSSPTPEMLEATKCAPVHNIFSEEVMGMTDHQYHRAPNATFGFIDGKVRAAKNKTLMWLNSKSTQDQERIIYFSISKARSKRAIRKKREEQMRATYLQRQAEKVTQKDTQYRGRIEKIIKKAIADQNLTVDSLKAVLKDVMSTEVAETKIKRICKIIAHPEEIVDTYLDHYFNEDNMDVRYHGKPVEILLPTKRKPLSVEIAYWIVDQSEADAEDYTMTLSQVLTDYLLDDLTFLEV
;
A
#
# COMPACT_ATOMS: atom_id res chain seq x y z
N MET A 1 4.92 10.24 45.37
CA MET A 1 4.19 9.84 46.60
C MET A 1 2.85 10.57 46.61
N LYS A 2 1.79 9.85 46.99
CA LYS A 2 0.36 10.14 46.80
C LYS A 2 -0.10 11.51 47.32
N ARG A 3 -0.85 12.25 46.51
CA ARG A 3 -1.89 13.21 46.94
C ARG A 3 -3.10 13.12 46.00
N THR A 4 -4.30 13.23 46.55
CA THR A 4 -5.60 12.99 45.90
C THR A 4 -6.13 14.23 45.17
N ASN A 5 -6.98 14.03 44.14
CA ASN A 5 -7.54 15.07 43.27
C ASN A 5 -8.29 16.20 44.00
N GLU A 6 -8.72 15.98 45.25
CA GLU A 6 -9.44 16.99 46.04
C GLU A 6 -8.51 18.12 46.53
N GLU A 7 -7.26 17.80 46.88
CA GLU A 7 -6.26 18.80 47.30
C GLU A 7 -5.75 19.61 46.11
N LEU A 8 -5.75 19.04 44.90
CA LEU A 8 -5.39 19.74 43.67
C LEU A 8 -6.43 20.82 43.32
N ASN A 9 -7.71 20.55 43.58
CA ASN A 9 -8.80 21.50 43.31
C ASN A 9 -8.83 22.67 44.31
N GLN A 10 -8.42 22.45 45.56
CA GLN A 10 -8.26 23.55 46.53
C GLN A 10 -7.01 24.39 46.26
N LEU A 11 -5.92 23.79 45.77
CA LEU A 11 -4.72 24.53 45.36
C LEU A 11 -4.99 25.45 44.16
N ILE A 12 -5.86 25.03 43.23
CA ILE A 12 -6.24 25.83 42.06
C ILE A 12 -7.11 27.04 42.45
N PHE A 13 -7.89 26.94 43.52
CA PHE A 13 -8.71 28.07 44.00
C PHE A 13 -7.88 29.14 44.73
N SER A 14 -6.74 28.78 45.34
CA SER A 14 -5.87 29.73 46.04
C SER A 14 -4.82 30.42 45.16
N TYR A 15 -4.60 29.95 43.93
CA TYR A 15 -3.61 30.50 43.00
C TYR A 15 -4.12 31.69 42.15
N GLY A 16 -5.34 32.17 42.41
CA GLY A 16 -5.93 33.35 41.73
C GLY A 16 -5.39 34.71 42.19
N GLN A 17 -4.49 34.75 43.17
CA GLN A 17 -3.83 35.98 43.62
C GLN A 17 -2.37 35.68 43.98
N ASP A 18 -1.48 35.64 42.99
CA ASP A 18 -0.12 36.18 43.11
C ASP A 18 0.67 36.05 41.80
N LEU A 19 1.57 37.01 41.62
CA LEU A 19 2.25 37.44 40.40
C LEU A 19 3.20 36.42 39.72
N ASN A 20 3.47 36.72 38.45
CA ASN A 20 4.77 36.59 37.75
C ASN A 20 5.52 35.25 37.80
N GLY A 21 5.63 34.60 36.63
CA GLY A 21 6.71 33.63 36.38
C GLY A 21 6.57 32.82 35.10
N ASN A 22 7.54 32.99 34.19
CA ASN A 22 7.86 32.24 32.96
C ASN A 22 7.20 30.87 32.73
N THR A 23 6.68 30.62 31.51
CA THR A 23 7.10 29.50 30.63
C THR A 23 6.40 29.46 29.24
N ASN A 24 7.23 29.49 28.18
CA ASN A 24 7.21 28.80 26.87
C ASN A 24 5.95 28.61 25.99
N GLU A 25 5.91 29.42 24.92
CA GLU A 25 5.55 29.25 23.49
C GLU A 25 4.54 28.20 22.95
N LEU A 26 4.07 27.18 23.66
CA LEU A 26 3.10 26.21 23.10
C LEU A 26 1.63 26.64 23.24
N GLU A 27 1.30 27.50 24.20
CA GLU A 27 -0.10 27.84 24.53
C GLU A 27 -0.69 28.95 23.66
N THR A 28 0.13 29.75 22.99
CA THR A 28 -0.30 30.90 22.18
C THR A 28 -1.02 30.49 20.90
N SER A 29 -0.78 29.28 20.39
CA SER A 29 -1.36 28.77 19.13
C SER A 29 -2.77 28.20 19.33
N VAL A 30 -3.00 27.50 20.44
CA VAL A 30 -4.28 26.84 20.74
C VAL A 30 -5.36 27.88 21.03
N ILE A 31 -5.01 28.92 21.79
CA ILE A 31 -5.90 30.03 22.15
C ILE A 31 -6.30 30.84 20.91
N ARG A 32 -5.36 31.10 19.98
CA ARG A 32 -5.63 31.79 18.70
C ARG A 32 -6.62 31.06 17.81
N ASN A 33 -6.57 29.72 17.77
CA ASN A 33 -7.45 28.92 16.93
C ASN A 33 -8.87 28.79 17.53
N GLY A 34 -8.98 28.75 18.86
CA GLY A 34 -10.27 28.68 19.55
C GLY A 34 -11.16 29.92 19.35
N LEU A 35 -10.58 31.12 19.40
CA LEU A 35 -11.32 32.38 19.22
C LEU A 35 -11.90 32.52 17.79
N VAL A 36 -11.17 32.06 16.77
CA VAL A 36 -11.61 32.06 15.37
C VAL A 36 -12.78 31.10 15.17
N LEU A 37 -12.74 29.95 15.83
CA LEU A 37 -13.79 28.93 15.81
C LEU A 37 -15.09 29.43 16.46
N PHE A 38 -14.98 30.08 17.62
CA PHE A 38 -16.12 30.65 18.35
C PHE A 38 -16.84 31.73 17.53
N LEU A 39 -16.08 32.67 16.93
CA LEU A 39 -16.65 33.75 16.11
C LEU A 39 -17.20 33.27 14.76
N PHE A 40 -16.68 32.17 14.22
CA PHE A 40 -17.23 31.55 13.01
C PHE A 40 -18.58 30.89 13.28
N HIS A 41 -18.71 30.19 14.41
CA HIS A 41 -19.95 29.49 14.77
C HIS A 41 -21.06 30.44 15.24
N LYS A 42 -20.74 31.43 16.08
CA LYS A 42 -21.74 32.36 16.65
C LYS A 42 -22.45 33.21 15.58
N ASN A 43 -21.75 33.57 14.51
CA ASN A 43 -22.26 34.47 13.48
C ASN A 43 -22.81 33.74 12.24
N ASN A 44 -22.78 32.41 12.26
CA ASN A 44 -23.37 31.48 11.32
C ASN A 44 -23.31 31.87 9.83
N ASP A 45 -22.24 32.53 9.34
CA ASP A 45 -21.97 32.67 7.92
C ASP A 45 -20.59 33.27 7.59
N ASP A 46 -20.02 32.81 6.46
CA ASP A 46 -18.90 33.34 5.65
C ASP A 46 -17.66 33.91 6.41
N VAL A 47 -16.48 33.40 6.03
CA VAL A 47 -15.13 33.87 6.42
C VAL A 47 -14.99 35.42 6.47
N LYS A 48 -15.67 36.16 5.59
CA LYS A 48 -15.68 37.64 5.59
C LYS A 48 -16.33 38.25 6.82
N SER A 49 -17.38 37.64 7.38
CA SER A 49 -18.08 38.14 8.57
C SER A 49 -17.24 37.94 9.84
N THR A 50 -16.65 36.75 9.98
CA THR A 50 -15.72 36.42 11.09
C THR A 50 -14.49 37.33 11.06
N THR A 51 -13.94 37.60 9.87
CA THR A 51 -12.79 38.50 9.72
C THR A 51 -13.14 39.94 10.11
N ARG A 52 -14.33 40.45 9.74
CA ARG A 52 -14.77 41.80 10.10
C ARG A 52 -14.93 41.98 11.61
N HIS A 53 -15.49 40.99 12.31
CA HIS A 53 -15.63 41.05 13.77
C HIS A 53 -14.28 40.99 14.49
N LEU A 54 -13.35 40.15 14.04
CA LEU A 54 -11.99 40.12 14.58
C LEU A 54 -11.27 41.45 14.38
N LYS A 55 -11.53 42.13 13.26
CA LYS A 55 -10.98 43.45 12.96
C LYS A 55 -11.59 44.53 13.87
N ALA A 56 -12.92 44.54 14.04
CA ALA A 56 -13.60 45.45 14.94
C ALA A 56 -13.11 45.29 16.40
N ILE A 57 -12.97 44.05 16.88
CA ILE A 57 -12.43 43.77 18.21
C ILE A 57 -10.99 44.27 18.33
N ALA A 58 -10.14 44.07 17.31
CA ALA A 58 -8.77 44.57 17.33
C ALA A 58 -8.72 46.12 17.35
N GLU A 59 -9.57 46.78 16.57
CA GLU A 59 -9.67 48.24 16.50
C GLU A 59 -10.21 48.85 17.80
N THR A 60 -11.25 48.26 18.41
CA THR A 60 -11.78 48.71 19.71
C THR A 60 -10.77 48.55 20.85
N ASN A 61 -9.80 47.64 20.70
CA ASN A 61 -8.73 47.42 21.67
C ASN A 61 -7.39 48.08 21.29
N GLY A 62 -7.37 48.97 20.27
CA GLY A 62 -6.18 49.73 19.89
C GLY A 62 -5.05 48.92 19.22
N ILE A 63 -5.34 47.73 18.71
CA ILE A 63 -4.36 46.81 18.13
C ILE A 63 -4.24 47.05 16.61
N SER A 64 -3.07 47.50 16.15
CA SER A 64 -2.80 47.71 14.73
C SER A 64 -2.54 46.38 13.99
N LEU A 65 -3.48 45.99 13.13
CA LEU A 65 -3.38 44.79 12.30
C LEU A 65 -2.54 45.06 11.04
N VAL A 66 -1.23 44.78 11.11
CA VAL A 66 -0.29 45.14 10.02
C VAL A 66 -0.58 44.47 8.67
N GLN A 67 -1.33 43.35 8.58
CA GLN A 67 -1.65 42.74 7.27
C GLN A 67 -3.02 42.02 7.22
N GLU A 68 -4.06 42.73 6.79
CA GLU A 68 -5.44 42.20 6.61
C GLU A 68 -5.49 40.92 5.74
N LYS A 69 -4.59 40.81 4.76
CA LYS A 69 -4.48 39.66 3.85
C LYS A 69 -4.04 38.38 4.57
N LEU A 70 -3.20 38.50 5.60
CA LEU A 70 -2.70 37.36 6.38
C LEU A 70 -3.79 36.81 7.31
N LEU A 71 -4.57 37.71 7.92
CA LEU A 71 -5.71 37.36 8.78
C LEU A 71 -6.78 36.60 7.98
N LYS A 72 -7.20 37.13 6.81
CA LYS A 72 -8.15 36.46 5.90
C LYS A 72 -7.68 35.05 5.51
N THR A 73 -6.40 34.91 5.16
CA THR A 73 -5.82 33.62 4.74
C THR A 73 -5.85 32.58 5.86
N ARG A 74 -5.58 33.01 7.10
CA ARG A 74 -5.59 32.11 8.28
C ARG A 74 -7.00 31.71 8.68
N VAL A 75 -7.95 32.65 8.74
CA VAL A 75 -9.37 32.34 9.01
C VAL A 75 -9.91 31.35 7.96
N THR A 76 -9.59 31.57 6.68
CA THR A 76 -9.99 30.65 5.60
C THR A 76 -9.47 29.23 5.81
N ARG A 77 -8.19 29.06 6.21
CA ARG A 77 -7.60 27.73 6.47
C ARG A 77 -8.26 27.02 7.65
N ILE A 78 -8.53 27.75 8.73
CA ILE A 78 -9.12 27.18 9.95
C ILE A 78 -10.56 26.73 9.66
N VAL A 79 -11.37 27.60 9.03
CA VAL A 79 -12.74 27.26 8.61
C VAL A 79 -12.78 26.06 7.67
N LYS A 80 -11.84 25.97 6.73
CA LYS A 80 -11.76 24.83 5.79
C LYS A 80 -11.40 23.52 6.49
N LYS A 81 -10.56 23.57 7.54
CA LYS A 81 -10.27 22.39 8.38
C LYS A 81 -11.49 21.97 9.20
N VAL A 82 -12.24 22.92 9.76
CA VAL A 82 -13.44 22.64 10.57
C VAL A 82 -14.56 22.02 9.73
N LYS A 83 -14.81 22.56 8.52
CA LYS A 83 -15.79 21.98 7.57
C LYS A 83 -15.42 20.56 7.10
N ALA A 84 -14.17 20.14 7.26
CA ALA A 84 -13.74 18.77 6.93
C ALA A 84 -14.10 17.75 8.03
N TYR A 85 -14.47 18.19 9.23
CA TYR A 85 -14.93 17.33 10.32
C TYR A 85 -16.46 17.37 10.44
N LYS A 86 -17.16 16.76 9.48
CA LYS A 86 -18.64 16.77 9.38
C LYS A 86 -19.39 15.85 10.38
N HIS A 87 -18.72 15.20 11.34
CA HIS A 87 -19.31 14.11 12.14
C HIS A 87 -19.25 14.27 13.67
N ILE A 88 -18.92 15.45 14.20
CA ILE A 88 -18.97 15.68 15.66
C ILE A 88 -20.26 16.42 15.99
N ASP A 89 -21.35 15.67 16.08
CA ASP A 89 -22.69 16.25 16.27
C ASP A 89 -23.23 16.08 17.71
N ARG A 90 -22.39 15.66 18.67
CA ARG A 90 -22.85 15.50 20.05
C ARG A 90 -21.80 15.96 21.05
N ASP A 91 -22.17 17.06 21.70
CA ASP A 91 -21.64 17.60 22.97
C ASP A 91 -20.68 18.80 22.91
N TRP A 92 -21.21 19.93 22.41
CA TRP A 92 -20.54 21.24 22.39
C TRP A 92 -20.50 21.94 23.76
N ASN A 93 -21.31 21.51 24.74
CA ASN A 93 -21.36 22.12 26.06
C ASN A 93 -20.07 21.87 26.87
N CYS A 94 -19.42 20.72 26.67
CA CYS A 94 -18.10 20.42 27.26
C CYS A 94 -16.99 21.33 26.71
N ILE A 95 -17.09 21.74 25.44
CA ILE A 95 -16.10 22.62 24.79
C ILE A 95 -16.30 24.08 25.25
N LYS A 96 -17.55 24.49 25.45
CA LYS A 96 -17.92 25.83 25.93
C LYS A 96 -17.37 26.13 27.33
N ASP A 97 -17.41 25.15 28.24
CA ASP A 97 -16.91 25.27 29.62
C ASP A 97 -15.37 25.31 29.71
N PHE A 98 -14.69 24.63 28.79
CA PHE A 98 -13.24 24.67 28.67
C PHE A 98 -12.73 26.04 28.21
N PHE A 99 -13.45 26.69 27.28
CA PHE A 99 -13.04 27.97 26.71
C PHE A 99 -13.41 29.20 27.57
N LEU A 100 -14.46 29.12 28.39
CA LEU A 100 -14.87 30.22 29.29
C LEU A 100 -13.90 30.46 30.46
N LYS A 101 -13.01 29.51 30.78
CA LYS A 101 -12.03 29.61 31.88
C LYS A 101 -10.75 30.39 31.55
N VAL A 102 -10.54 30.84 30.31
CA VAL A 102 -9.22 31.34 29.83
C VAL A 102 -9.29 32.79 29.30
N ALA A 103 -9.92 33.72 30.02
CA ALA A 103 -9.99 35.12 29.60
C ALA A 103 -9.39 36.09 30.63
N VAL A 104 -8.71 37.15 30.12
CA VAL A 104 -8.09 38.35 30.77
C VAL A 104 -6.57 38.17 31.07
N VAL A 105 -5.58 39.00 30.67
CA VAL A 105 -5.41 40.26 29.90
C VAL A 105 -3.95 40.30 29.37
N TYR A 106 -3.69 41.07 28.30
CA TYR A 106 -2.38 41.35 27.70
C TYR A 106 -1.70 42.61 28.28
N CYS A 107 -0.36 42.66 28.28
CA CYS A 107 0.40 43.85 27.87
C CYS A 107 1.82 43.48 27.40
N ASP A 108 2.26 44.19 26.37
CA ASP A 108 3.54 44.13 25.67
C ASP A 108 4.40 45.32 26.14
N VAL A 109 5.70 45.12 26.39
CA VAL A 109 6.64 46.24 26.54
C VAL A 109 7.95 45.89 25.82
N ASN A 110 8.16 46.61 24.71
CA ASN A 110 9.42 46.73 24.00
C ASN A 110 10.55 47.21 24.92
N THR A 111 11.77 46.70 24.75
CA THR A 111 12.98 47.55 24.66
C THR A 111 14.18 46.78 24.07
N PRO A 112 15.13 47.48 23.40
CA PRO A 112 16.18 46.90 22.56
C PRO A 112 17.53 46.70 23.29
N ASP A 113 18.38 45.88 22.66
CA ASP A 113 19.84 45.76 22.79
C ASP A 113 20.50 45.77 24.18
N SER A 114 20.97 44.60 24.62
CA SER A 114 22.36 44.32 25.06
C SER A 114 22.44 43.13 26.03
N LEU A 115 23.62 42.50 26.03
CA LEU A 115 24.19 41.56 27.03
C LEU A 115 24.34 40.07 26.60
N ALA A 116 25.49 39.57 27.03
CA ALA A 116 26.30 38.43 26.59
C ALA A 116 25.65 37.03 26.75
N PRO A 117 26.21 35.97 26.12
CA PRO A 117 25.66 34.62 26.23
C PRO A 117 25.94 34.02 27.62
N PRO A 118 24.98 33.33 28.26
CA PRO A 118 25.28 32.52 29.43
C PRO A 118 25.82 31.14 29.02
N ILE A 119 26.69 30.69 29.90
CA ILE A 119 27.52 29.49 29.90
C ILE A 119 26.67 28.21 29.90
N VAL A 120 27.08 27.23 29.09
CA VAL A 120 26.54 25.86 29.08
C VAL A 120 27.05 25.11 30.33
N PRO A 121 26.19 24.52 31.17
CA PRO A 121 26.65 23.55 32.17
C PRO A 121 26.82 22.17 31.50
N ASP A 122 27.97 21.55 31.77
CA ASP A 122 28.28 20.17 31.43
C ASP A 122 27.20 19.21 31.94
N ILE A 123 26.75 18.31 31.05
CA ILE A 123 25.92 17.17 31.40
C ILE A 123 26.82 15.93 31.36
N PRO A 124 26.86 15.12 32.45
CA PRO A 124 27.74 13.96 32.55
C PRO A 124 27.29 12.80 31.65
N ASP A 125 28.29 12.06 31.19
CA ASP A 125 28.19 10.84 30.39
C ASP A 125 27.14 9.84 30.90
N LEU A 126 26.33 9.33 29.97
CA LEU A 126 25.54 8.10 30.15
C LEU A 126 25.99 7.05 29.10
N PRO A 127 25.98 5.77 29.49
CA PRO A 127 26.89 4.76 28.95
C PRO A 127 26.52 4.27 27.55
N ARG A 128 27.56 4.02 26.76
CA ARG A 128 27.50 3.31 25.48
C ARG A 128 26.87 1.93 25.67
N LEU A 129 25.71 1.74 25.05
CA LEU A 129 25.17 0.42 24.76
C LEU A 129 26.04 -0.25 23.70
N VAL A 130 26.87 -1.19 24.17
CA VAL A 130 27.62 -2.13 23.34
C VAL A 130 26.60 -3.06 22.67
N VAL A 131 26.49 -2.96 21.36
CA VAL A 131 25.85 -3.99 20.54
C VAL A 131 26.83 -5.15 20.47
N VAL A 132 26.44 -6.27 21.07
CA VAL A 132 27.13 -7.55 20.95
C VAL A 132 26.79 -8.12 19.57
N ASP A 133 27.73 -8.02 18.64
CA ASP A 133 27.69 -8.78 17.40
C ASP A 133 27.85 -10.27 17.74
N SER A 134 26.88 -11.06 17.28
CA SER A 134 26.98 -12.52 17.27
C SER A 134 27.59 -12.93 15.94
N GLY A 135 28.75 -13.59 16.05
CA GLY A 135 29.65 -13.85 14.95
C GLY A 135 29.12 -14.79 13.86
N SER A 136 29.75 -14.65 12.71
CA SER A 136 29.98 -15.73 11.77
C SER A 136 31.43 -15.65 11.34
N ASP A 137 32.26 -16.48 11.97
CA ASP A 137 33.64 -16.74 11.57
C ASP A 137 33.72 -17.66 10.35
N ALA A 138 34.86 -17.53 9.67
CA ALA A 138 35.51 -18.42 8.72
C ALA A 138 35.06 -18.35 7.24
N PHE A 139 35.84 -17.65 6.42
CA PHE A 139 36.95 -18.28 5.69
C PHE A 139 37.99 -17.22 5.24
N GLU A 140 39.18 -17.28 5.84
CA GLU A 140 40.42 -16.66 5.36
C GLU A 140 41.05 -17.53 4.26
N ASN A 141 41.63 -16.93 3.20
CA ASN A 141 43.08 -16.75 3.11
C ASN A 141 43.61 -16.25 1.75
N ALA A 142 44.77 -15.59 1.87
CA ALA A 142 45.84 -15.32 0.90
C ALA A 142 45.78 -14.02 0.07
N ALA A 143 46.51 -12.98 0.50
CA ALA A 143 47.88 -12.74 0.01
C ALA A 143 48.48 -11.44 0.60
N ASP A 144 49.55 -11.66 1.38
CA ASP A 144 50.71 -10.88 1.82
C ASP A 144 50.89 -9.38 1.44
N PRO A 145 51.28 -8.52 2.41
CA PRO A 145 51.76 -7.16 2.21
C PRO A 145 53.29 -7.03 2.39
N ASP A 146 53.97 -6.39 1.44
CA ASP A 146 55.29 -5.82 1.70
C ASP A 146 55.53 -4.60 0.79
N THR A 147 55.71 -3.41 1.37
CA THR A 147 57.02 -2.72 1.43
C THR A 147 56.85 -1.33 2.08
N CYS A 148 57.38 -1.22 3.30
CA CYS A 148 58.15 -0.12 3.91
C CYS A 148 58.57 1.06 2.99
N ARG A 149 58.79 2.32 3.42
CA ARG A 149 59.45 2.85 4.65
C ARG A 149 59.28 4.39 4.67
N ALA A 150 58.90 4.94 5.82
CA ALA A 150 59.66 5.82 6.72
C ALA A 150 60.01 7.26 6.25
N ILE A 151 59.67 8.25 7.07
CA ILE A 151 60.62 9.03 7.91
C ILE A 151 59.83 9.89 8.92
N THR A 152 60.34 9.87 10.14
CA THR A 152 59.92 10.44 11.43
C THR A 152 60.52 11.82 11.73
N SER A 153 59.85 12.61 12.60
CA SER A 153 60.38 13.41 13.75
C SER A 153 59.44 14.60 14.05
N GLU A 154 58.79 14.71 15.23
CA GLU A 154 59.26 15.35 16.49
C GLU A 154 59.77 16.81 16.27
N ALA A 155 59.45 17.85 17.05
CA ALA A 155 58.68 18.07 18.28
C ALA A 155 58.38 19.58 18.47
N GLN A 156 57.23 19.89 19.11
CA GLN A 156 56.84 20.98 20.06
C GLN A 156 57.44 22.44 20.02
N PRO A 157 57.03 23.38 20.92
CA PRO A 157 55.81 24.21 20.86
C PRO A 157 56.13 25.73 21.05
N LEU A 158 55.09 26.56 21.34
CA LEU A 158 55.08 27.94 21.92
C LEU A 158 54.57 29.06 20.96
N PRO A 159 54.14 30.24 21.45
CA PRO A 159 53.36 30.56 22.67
C PRO A 159 52.20 31.54 22.39
N SER A 160 51.44 31.83 23.45
CA SER A 160 50.34 32.79 23.57
C SER A 160 50.77 34.26 23.72
N THR A 161 49.77 35.15 23.56
CA THR A 161 49.59 36.52 24.13
C THR A 161 49.88 37.78 23.28
N SER A 162 48.77 38.51 23.03
CA SER A 162 48.46 39.92 23.33
C SER A 162 49.31 41.11 22.81
N SER A 163 48.56 42.04 22.21
CA SER A 163 48.56 43.52 22.39
C SER A 163 49.87 44.33 22.24
N ALA A 164 49.72 45.45 21.53
CA ALA A 164 50.33 46.77 21.77
C ALA A 164 50.83 47.43 20.48
N THR A 165 50.15 48.53 20.21
CA THR A 165 50.46 49.69 19.36
C THR A 165 51.88 50.23 19.54
N GLY A 166 52.48 50.68 18.43
CA GLY A 166 53.59 51.64 18.43
C GLY A 166 54.83 51.13 17.70
N VAL A 167 55.03 51.54 16.44
CA VAL A 167 56.36 51.54 15.83
C VAL A 167 56.60 52.87 15.14
N ASP A 168 57.61 53.55 15.66
CA ASP A 168 58.21 54.80 15.22
C ASP A 168 58.58 54.81 13.73
N VAL A 169 58.25 55.93 13.07
CA VAL A 169 58.65 56.21 11.70
C VAL A 169 60.08 56.75 11.70
N CYS A 170 61.00 56.03 11.04
CA CYS A 170 62.38 56.46 10.84
C CYS A 170 62.44 57.75 9.99
N PRO A 171 62.94 58.91 10.49
CA PRO A 171 62.83 60.20 9.80
C PRO A 171 63.78 60.39 8.61
N ARG A 172 64.74 59.48 8.39
CA ARG A 172 65.73 59.59 7.31
C ARG A 172 65.74 58.28 6.53
N GLY A 173 65.04 58.26 5.40
CA GLY A 173 64.73 57.06 4.59
C GLY A 173 65.92 56.32 3.94
N ASP A 174 67.08 56.24 4.59
CA ASP A 174 68.32 55.63 4.09
C ASP A 174 68.90 54.54 5.00
N CYS A 175 68.20 54.14 6.08
CA CYS A 175 68.64 53.01 6.89
C CYS A 175 68.52 51.67 6.11
N ALA A 176 69.31 50.66 6.51
CA ALA A 176 69.36 49.36 5.85
C ALA A 176 67.97 48.69 5.72
N LYS A 177 67.11 48.84 6.73
CA LYS A 177 65.72 48.35 6.71
C LYS A 177 64.85 49.08 5.68
N CYS A 178 65.00 50.40 5.53
CA CYS A 178 64.30 51.18 4.49
C CYS A 178 64.80 50.84 3.07
N LYS A 179 66.10 50.58 2.89
CA LYS A 179 66.65 50.10 1.61
C LYS A 179 66.16 48.70 1.27
N GLN A 180 66.08 47.80 2.24
CA GLN A 180 65.52 46.45 2.08
C GLN A 180 64.02 46.49 1.81
N HIS A 181 63.28 47.39 2.47
CA HIS A 181 61.86 47.63 2.21
C HIS A 181 61.62 48.21 0.82
N ARG A 182 62.44 49.18 0.35
CA ARG A 182 62.40 49.68 -1.05
C ARG A 182 62.77 48.61 -2.07
N LYS A 183 63.73 47.71 -1.76
CA LYS A 183 64.04 46.53 -2.59
C LYS A 183 62.85 45.57 -2.65
N SER A 184 62.18 45.34 -1.52
CA SER A 184 60.97 44.52 -1.44
C SER A 184 59.82 45.16 -2.23
N LEU A 185 59.59 46.47 -2.12
CA LEU A 185 58.57 47.21 -2.85
C LEU A 185 58.85 47.27 -4.35
N ARG A 186 60.11 47.39 -4.77
CA ARG A 186 60.50 47.27 -6.19
C ARG A 186 60.29 45.84 -6.71
N SER A 187 60.57 44.82 -5.90
CA SER A 187 60.27 43.42 -6.25
C SER A 187 58.76 43.16 -6.32
N LEU A 188 57.97 43.78 -5.44
CA LEU A 188 56.51 43.68 -5.40
C LEU A 188 55.87 44.44 -6.56
N ALA A 189 56.42 45.60 -6.95
CA ALA A 189 56.01 46.36 -8.13
C ALA A 189 56.37 45.64 -9.43
N ALA A 190 57.54 44.98 -9.48
CA ALA A 190 57.91 44.11 -10.58
C ALA A 190 56.99 42.88 -10.67
N LEU A 191 56.63 42.26 -9.55
CA LEU A 191 55.64 41.18 -9.47
C LEU A 191 54.23 41.64 -9.85
N LYS A 192 53.80 42.84 -9.44
CA LYS A 192 52.52 43.44 -9.85
C LYS A 192 52.51 43.73 -11.35
N SER A 193 53.59 44.26 -11.91
CA SER A 193 53.72 44.50 -13.36
C SER A 193 53.72 43.18 -14.15
N LYS A 194 54.38 42.13 -13.64
CA LYS A 194 54.36 40.76 -14.21
C LYS A 194 52.96 40.13 -14.10
N TYR A 195 52.26 40.33 -12.99
CA TYR A 195 50.90 39.87 -12.73
C TYR A 195 49.87 40.60 -13.62
N TYR A 196 49.98 41.92 -13.79
CA TYR A 196 49.13 42.69 -14.72
C TYR A 196 49.44 42.40 -16.20
N LYS A 197 50.70 42.09 -16.55
CA LYS A 197 51.06 41.53 -17.86
C LYS A 197 50.50 40.12 -18.08
N LEU A 198 50.40 39.30 -17.03
CA LEU A 198 49.77 37.97 -17.08
C LEU A 198 48.22 38.05 -17.11
N LEU A 199 47.62 39.01 -16.43
CA LEU A 199 46.17 39.27 -16.45
C LEU A 199 45.71 39.88 -17.78
N SER A 200 46.49 40.77 -18.39
CA SER A 200 46.23 41.29 -19.74
C SER A 200 46.44 40.21 -20.83
N ARG A 201 47.34 39.25 -20.60
CA ARG A 201 47.48 38.02 -21.41
C ARG A 201 46.42 36.95 -21.15
N ARG A 202 45.63 37.03 -20.06
CA ARG A 202 44.47 36.13 -19.80
C ARG A 202 43.15 36.67 -20.36
N LYS A 203 43.02 37.99 -20.57
CA LYS A 203 41.82 38.58 -21.21
C LYS A 203 41.77 38.40 -22.73
N THR A 204 42.91 38.17 -23.37
CA THR A 204 43.02 37.95 -24.82
C THR A 204 42.59 36.54 -25.27
N PRO A 205 42.95 35.44 -24.59
CA PRO A 205 42.46 34.10 -24.90
C PRO A 205 40.95 33.95 -24.71
N ASP A 206 40.36 34.56 -23.67
CA ASP A 206 38.90 34.45 -23.42
C ASP A 206 38.08 35.24 -24.46
N HIS A 207 38.62 36.36 -24.97
CA HIS A 207 38.04 37.07 -26.11
C HIS A 207 38.20 36.28 -27.41
N HIS A 208 39.38 35.71 -27.70
CA HIS A 208 39.58 34.89 -28.90
C HIS A 208 38.77 33.59 -28.86
N LEU A 209 38.57 32.99 -27.69
CA LEU A 209 37.76 31.79 -27.49
C LEU A 209 36.26 32.10 -27.58
N ARG A 210 35.78 33.22 -27.02
CA ARG A 210 34.41 33.69 -27.22
C ARG A 210 34.15 34.09 -28.67
N GLN A 211 35.10 34.75 -29.32
CA GLN A 211 35.02 35.10 -30.74
C GLN A 211 35.07 33.84 -31.64
N ALA A 212 35.84 32.81 -31.25
CA ALA A 212 35.83 31.52 -31.92
C ALA A 212 34.52 30.75 -31.69
N LEU A 213 33.96 30.78 -30.47
CA LEU A 213 32.66 30.21 -30.14
C LEU A 213 31.52 30.92 -30.86
N ASP A 214 31.53 32.24 -30.96
CA ASP A 214 30.53 33.01 -31.71
C ASP A 214 30.66 32.79 -33.23
N ARG A 215 31.90 32.72 -33.76
CA ARG A 215 32.12 32.30 -35.16
C ARG A 215 31.63 30.88 -35.40
N LYS A 216 31.85 29.96 -34.46
CA LYS A 216 31.41 28.55 -34.55
C LYS A 216 29.89 28.43 -34.44
N LYS A 217 29.26 29.20 -33.57
CA LYS A 217 27.79 29.27 -33.42
C LYS A 217 27.13 29.89 -34.66
N ASN A 218 27.79 30.88 -35.28
CA ASN A 218 27.35 31.42 -36.57
C ASN A 218 27.51 30.43 -37.71
N ILE A 219 28.61 29.65 -37.74
CA ILE A 219 28.80 28.56 -38.72
C ILE A 219 27.75 27.46 -38.50
N GLU A 220 27.48 27.06 -37.26
CA GLU A 220 26.49 26.04 -36.93
C GLU A 220 25.07 26.50 -37.31
N ASN A 221 24.71 27.75 -37.01
CA ASN A 221 23.45 28.34 -37.44
C ASN A 221 23.34 28.42 -38.96
N ARG A 222 24.43 28.76 -39.66
CA ARG A 222 24.49 28.76 -41.13
C ARG A 222 24.31 27.35 -41.70
N LEU A 223 24.99 26.35 -41.16
CA LEU A 223 24.86 24.95 -41.57
C LEU A 223 23.47 24.38 -41.26
N ARG A 224 22.87 24.80 -40.15
CA ARG A 224 21.50 24.43 -39.77
C ARG A 224 20.48 25.07 -40.71
N ALA A 225 20.68 26.34 -41.09
CA ALA A 225 19.87 27.02 -42.09
C ALA A 225 20.03 26.36 -43.48
N GLU A 226 21.25 26.00 -43.89
CA GLU A 226 21.50 25.24 -45.13
C GLU A 226 20.86 23.85 -45.08
N ARG A 227 20.93 23.13 -43.96
CA ARG A 227 20.23 21.84 -43.77
C ARG A 227 18.73 21.99 -43.91
N ILE A 228 18.14 23.04 -43.33
CA ILE A 228 16.70 23.33 -43.46
C ILE A 228 16.37 23.70 -44.91
N GLN A 229 17.23 24.47 -45.58
CA GLN A 229 17.04 24.85 -46.98
C GLN A 229 17.14 23.63 -47.92
N VAL A 230 18.10 22.73 -47.69
CA VAL A 230 18.26 21.46 -48.42
C VAL A 230 17.09 20.52 -48.13
N LYS A 231 16.68 20.38 -46.86
CA LYS A 231 15.52 19.54 -46.47
C LYS A 231 14.21 20.07 -47.03
N SER A 232 14.02 21.39 -47.10
CA SER A 232 12.86 22.01 -47.74
C SER A 232 12.85 21.85 -49.27
N LYS A 233 14.03 21.82 -49.91
CA LYS A 233 14.18 21.48 -51.33
C LYS A 233 13.90 19.99 -51.59
N PHE A 234 14.30 19.11 -50.67
CA PHE A 234 14.01 17.67 -50.72
C PHE A 234 12.51 17.38 -50.57
N LEU A 235 11.85 18.00 -49.59
CA LEU A 235 10.40 17.88 -49.37
C LEU A 235 9.55 18.47 -50.52
N LYS A 236 10.10 19.41 -51.29
CA LYS A 236 9.47 19.93 -52.51
C LYS A 236 9.68 19.03 -53.74
N ALA A 237 10.69 18.16 -53.71
CA ALA A 237 11.00 17.23 -54.80
C ALA A 237 10.26 15.89 -54.66
N ASP A 238 9.92 15.47 -53.44
CA ASP A 238 9.34 14.14 -53.13
C ASP A 238 7.79 14.12 -53.10
N GLY A 239 7.15 14.89 -53.99
CA GLY A 239 5.70 15.03 -54.03
C GLY A 239 4.95 13.77 -54.50
N GLY A 240 4.70 12.83 -53.58
CA GLY A 240 3.65 11.80 -53.67
C GLY A 240 2.25 12.32 -53.26
N PRO A 241 1.17 11.56 -53.51
CA PRO A 241 0.00 11.98 -54.28
C PRO A 241 -1.14 12.62 -53.45
N LYS A 242 -1.91 13.53 -54.07
CA LYS A 242 -3.26 13.88 -53.61
C LYS A 242 -4.29 13.88 -54.74
N LYS A 243 -5.26 12.99 -54.59
CA LYS A 243 -6.53 12.94 -55.33
C LYS A 243 -7.53 13.95 -54.73
N VAL A 244 -8.16 14.74 -55.62
CA VAL A 244 -9.52 15.38 -55.58
C VAL A 244 -9.77 16.41 -54.45
N ILE A 245 -10.09 17.70 -54.70
CA ILE A 245 -11.42 18.26 -55.01
C ILE A 245 -11.32 19.71 -55.54
N LYS A 246 -12.09 19.98 -56.62
CA LYS A 246 -12.74 21.21 -57.15
C LYS A 246 -11.99 22.53 -57.43
N LYS A 247 -11.98 22.85 -58.73
CA LYS A 247 -12.25 24.14 -59.42
C LYS A 247 -12.02 25.45 -58.63
N GLN A 248 -10.98 26.19 -59.02
CA GLN A 248 -11.14 27.60 -59.43
C GLN A 248 -9.96 28.06 -60.29
N LYS A 249 -10.29 28.73 -61.40
CA LYS A 249 -9.38 29.25 -62.42
C LYS A 249 -8.42 30.29 -61.83
N CYS A 250 -7.13 30.18 -62.10
CA CYS A 250 -6.29 31.35 -62.37
C CYS A 250 -5.06 30.97 -63.19
N ASN A 251 -4.90 31.64 -64.33
CA ASN A 251 -3.77 31.55 -65.25
C ASN A 251 -2.49 32.09 -64.60
N LYS A 252 -1.36 31.35 -64.68
CA LYS A 252 0.03 31.81 -64.89
C LYS A 252 1.05 30.65 -64.86
N PRO A 253 2.27 30.82 -65.42
CA PRO A 253 2.91 29.83 -66.28
C PRO A 253 3.65 28.70 -65.55
N ARG A 254 3.74 27.54 -66.22
CA ARG A 254 4.59 26.39 -65.88
C ARG A 254 6.06 26.83 -65.80
N ASN A 255 6.61 26.94 -64.59
CA ASN A 255 8.06 26.89 -64.40
C ASN A 255 8.51 25.42 -64.44
N LYS A 256 9.44 25.14 -65.36
CA LYS A 256 10.12 23.84 -65.51
C LYS A 256 10.73 23.41 -64.17
N LEU A 257 10.29 22.27 -63.65
CA LEU A 257 11.02 21.53 -62.61
C LEU A 257 12.33 21.05 -63.23
N GLN A 258 13.45 21.68 -62.86
CA GLN A 258 14.78 21.19 -63.19
C GLN A 258 15.01 19.88 -62.42
N THR A 259 15.05 18.78 -63.16
CA THR A 259 15.50 17.48 -62.65
C THR A 259 16.96 17.63 -62.26
N ILE A 260 17.27 17.52 -60.96
CA ILE A 260 18.64 17.53 -60.46
C ILE A 260 19.36 16.35 -61.11
N SER A 261 20.46 16.63 -61.78
CA SER A 261 21.22 15.63 -62.51
C SER A 261 21.90 14.65 -61.55
N LEU A 262 22.14 13.41 -62.00
CA LEU A 262 22.75 12.35 -61.18
C LEU A 262 24.14 12.76 -60.65
N TRP A 263 24.86 13.62 -61.37
CA TRP A 263 26.16 14.14 -60.94
C TRP A 263 26.03 15.14 -59.77
N GLU A 264 25.02 16.01 -59.77
CA GLU A 264 24.73 16.93 -58.67
C GLU A 264 24.29 16.19 -57.40
N LEU A 265 23.49 15.12 -57.56
CA LEU A 265 23.10 14.26 -56.44
C LEU A 265 24.31 13.55 -55.81
N ASN A 266 25.22 13.03 -56.65
CA ASN A 266 26.44 12.38 -56.18
C ASN A 266 27.45 13.38 -55.58
N ALA A 267 27.48 14.62 -56.06
CA ALA A 267 28.27 15.70 -55.45
C ALA A 267 27.73 16.09 -54.08
N LEU A 268 26.41 16.17 -53.92
CA LEU A 268 25.75 16.39 -52.62
C LEU A 268 26.02 15.26 -51.63
N LYS A 269 25.94 14.00 -52.07
CA LYS A 269 26.25 12.83 -51.21
C LYS A 269 27.69 12.85 -50.71
N ARG A 270 28.67 13.16 -51.57
CA ARG A 270 30.08 13.30 -51.15
C ARG A 270 30.26 14.44 -50.15
N ARG A 271 29.57 15.55 -50.35
CA ARG A 271 29.61 16.70 -49.44
C ARG A 271 29.00 16.39 -48.07
N VAL A 272 27.93 15.59 -48.03
CA VAL A 272 27.34 15.10 -46.78
C VAL A 272 28.31 14.18 -46.04
N ALA A 273 28.95 13.23 -46.73
CA ALA A 273 29.92 12.33 -46.11
C ALA A 273 31.13 13.07 -45.52
N VAL A 274 31.62 14.12 -46.21
CA VAL A 274 32.69 14.99 -45.68
C VAL A 274 32.23 15.74 -44.43
N LEU A 275 31.02 16.31 -44.45
CA LEU A 275 30.45 17.01 -43.29
C LEU A 275 30.17 16.08 -42.10
N GLU A 276 29.83 14.82 -42.35
CA GLU A 276 29.66 13.80 -41.30
C GLU A 276 31.00 13.43 -40.68
N SER A 277 32.04 13.22 -41.49
CA SER A 277 33.41 12.98 -40.99
C SER A 277 33.95 14.17 -40.19
N GLU A 278 33.70 15.41 -40.62
CA GLU A 278 34.04 16.61 -39.84
C GLU A 278 33.25 16.70 -38.54
N ASN A 279 31.97 16.31 -38.53
CA ASN A 279 31.16 16.25 -37.31
C ASN A 279 31.70 15.22 -36.31
N GLU A 280 32.11 14.05 -36.79
CA GLU A 280 32.71 12.99 -35.97
C GLU A 280 34.00 13.48 -35.30
N LYS A 281 34.88 14.14 -36.07
CA LYS A 281 36.11 14.76 -35.56
C LYS A 281 35.82 15.85 -34.53
N LEU A 282 34.83 16.71 -34.80
CA LEU A 282 34.40 17.76 -33.86
C LEU A 282 33.77 17.19 -32.59
N ARG A 283 33.10 16.04 -32.63
CA ARG A 283 32.58 15.34 -31.46
C ARG A 283 33.70 14.78 -30.60
N ALA A 284 34.67 14.09 -31.21
CA ALA A 284 35.84 13.56 -30.51
C ALA A 284 36.68 14.68 -29.87
N GLU A 285 36.82 15.81 -30.57
CA GLU A 285 37.52 16.98 -30.04
C GLU A 285 36.72 17.66 -28.91
N ASN A 286 35.38 17.73 -29.03
CA ASN A 286 34.52 18.19 -27.93
C ASN A 286 34.65 17.29 -26.70
N GLU A 287 34.65 15.96 -26.83
CA GLU A 287 34.86 15.04 -25.69
C GLU A 287 36.22 15.28 -25.02
N ARG A 288 37.28 15.46 -25.80
CA ARG A 288 38.62 15.81 -25.30
C ARG A 288 38.64 17.14 -24.55
N VAL A 289 38.01 18.17 -25.10
CA VAL A 289 37.92 19.49 -24.47
C VAL A 289 37.04 19.45 -23.22
N THR A 290 35.99 18.63 -23.20
CA THR A 290 35.11 18.47 -22.03
C THR A 290 35.86 17.77 -20.89
N CYS A 291 36.61 16.70 -21.19
CA CYS A 291 37.49 16.02 -20.24
C CYS A 291 38.51 16.98 -19.60
N VAL A 292 39.23 17.75 -20.42
CA VAL A 292 40.24 18.71 -19.93
C VAL A 292 39.61 19.87 -19.16
N ASN A 293 38.39 20.29 -19.52
CA ASN A 293 37.66 21.36 -18.82
C ASN A 293 37.04 20.88 -17.51
N ASP A 294 36.71 19.59 -17.40
CA ASP A 294 36.25 18.97 -16.17
C ASP A 294 37.43 18.76 -15.19
N ASP A 295 38.61 18.34 -15.69
CA ASP A 295 39.85 18.28 -14.89
C ASP A 295 40.31 19.66 -14.38
N LEU A 296 40.17 20.71 -15.20
CA LEU A 296 40.48 22.09 -14.82
C LEU A 296 39.44 22.72 -13.86
N LYS A 297 38.16 22.31 -13.91
CA LYS A 297 37.11 22.79 -12.99
C LYS A 297 37.09 22.05 -11.66
N ASN A 298 37.47 20.78 -11.65
CA ASN A 298 37.50 19.96 -10.43
C ASN A 298 38.70 20.26 -9.52
N SER A 299 39.69 21.01 -10.01
CA SER A 299 40.86 21.42 -9.21
C SER A 299 40.62 22.62 -8.28
N SER A 300 39.40 23.18 -8.20
CA SER A 300 39.13 24.36 -7.33
C SER A 300 37.70 24.54 -6.80
N SER A 301 36.81 23.54 -6.91
CA SER A 301 35.41 23.66 -6.49
C SER A 301 34.97 22.44 -5.65
N ASN A 302 34.84 22.62 -4.33
CA ASN A 302 34.22 21.65 -3.41
C ASN A 302 32.69 21.55 -3.59
N VAL A 303 32.17 21.80 -4.79
CA VAL A 303 30.75 21.83 -5.12
C VAL A 303 30.47 20.89 -6.29
N ILE A 304 29.74 19.81 -6.03
CA ILE A 304 29.23 18.86 -7.02
C ILE A 304 27.92 19.41 -7.59
N LYS A 305 27.84 19.48 -8.92
CA LYS A 305 26.61 19.88 -9.62
C LYS A 305 25.59 18.76 -9.59
N ALA A 306 24.51 18.97 -8.85
CA ALA A 306 23.38 18.05 -8.76
C ALA A 306 22.59 18.00 -10.07
N LYS A 307 22.59 19.09 -10.84
CA LYS A 307 21.83 19.22 -12.10
C LYS A 307 22.77 19.31 -13.30
N LYS A 308 22.50 18.52 -14.36
CA LYS A 308 23.33 18.45 -15.57
C LYS A 308 23.20 19.69 -16.47
N ASP A 309 22.03 20.32 -16.48
CA ASP A 309 21.65 21.46 -17.34
C ASP A 309 20.98 22.61 -16.53
N GLY A 310 21.11 22.57 -15.20
CA GLY A 310 20.39 23.47 -14.29
C GLY A 310 18.90 23.15 -14.11
N LYS A 311 18.34 22.16 -14.83
CA LYS A 311 16.93 21.76 -14.77
C LYS A 311 16.74 20.34 -14.24
N THR A 312 17.52 19.39 -14.76
CA THR A 312 17.37 17.95 -14.51
C THR A 312 18.49 17.45 -13.62
N PHE A 313 18.12 16.75 -12.54
CA PHE A 313 19.08 16.07 -11.67
C PHE A 313 19.92 15.05 -12.45
N SER A 314 21.22 14.99 -12.13
CA SER A 314 22.17 14.05 -12.70
C SER A 314 21.76 12.61 -12.39
N TYR A 315 22.23 11.67 -13.22
CA TYR A 315 21.92 10.26 -13.03
C TYR A 315 22.44 9.75 -11.67
N SER A 316 23.64 10.19 -11.24
CA SER A 316 24.22 9.84 -9.94
C SER A 316 23.38 10.32 -8.76
N TYR A 317 22.85 11.56 -8.84
CA TYR A 317 21.95 12.07 -7.79
C TYR A 317 20.65 11.28 -7.75
N ARG A 318 20.05 10.99 -8.92
CA ARG A 318 18.82 10.18 -9.00
C ARG A 318 19.03 8.78 -8.47
N LYS A 319 20.17 8.15 -8.77
CA LYS A 319 20.53 6.84 -8.24
C LYS A 319 20.62 6.83 -6.71
N ALA A 320 21.22 7.87 -6.12
CA ALA A 320 21.21 8.06 -4.67
C ALA A 320 19.78 8.23 -4.11
N ALA A 321 18.94 9.03 -4.79
CA ALA A 321 17.54 9.20 -4.40
C ALA A 321 16.71 7.91 -4.51
N TYR A 322 16.93 7.09 -5.55
CA TYR A 322 16.32 5.78 -5.67
C TYR A 322 16.72 4.86 -4.51
N ALA A 323 18.00 4.88 -4.12
CA ALA A 323 18.46 4.13 -2.95
C ALA A 323 17.79 4.61 -1.66
N CYS A 324 17.62 5.92 -1.47
CA CYS A 324 16.84 6.46 -0.34
C CYS A 324 15.39 5.94 -0.34
N LEU A 325 14.71 5.95 -1.49
CA LEU A 325 13.32 5.48 -1.62
C LEU A 325 13.18 3.98 -1.29
N VAL A 326 14.06 3.14 -1.84
CA VAL A 326 14.07 1.69 -1.59
C VAL A 326 14.37 1.37 -0.12
N ASN A 327 15.25 2.16 0.51
CA ASN A 327 15.62 2.04 1.92
C ASN A 327 14.70 2.85 2.88
N GLN A 328 13.47 3.17 2.46
CA GLN A 328 12.43 3.73 3.31
C GLN A 328 12.72 5.11 3.91
N VAL A 329 13.65 5.87 3.33
CA VAL A 329 13.91 7.26 3.72
C VAL A 329 12.70 8.12 3.32
N PRO A 330 12.13 8.93 4.24
CA PRO A 330 11.05 9.87 3.91
C PRO A 330 11.42 10.80 2.76
N VAL A 331 10.46 11.13 1.91
CA VAL A 331 10.72 11.94 0.70
C VAL A 331 11.15 13.37 1.06
N GLU A 332 10.71 13.87 2.21
CA GLU A 332 11.04 15.18 2.76
C GLU A 332 12.50 15.27 3.23
N THR A 333 13.10 14.15 3.61
CA THR A 333 14.46 14.09 4.16
C THR A 333 15.48 13.53 3.19
N ALA A 334 15.06 12.81 2.13
CA ALA A 334 15.97 12.17 1.19
C ALA A 334 16.96 13.15 0.54
N GLY A 335 16.49 14.30 0.04
CA GLY A 335 17.36 15.27 -0.62
C GLY A 335 18.42 15.88 0.30
N SER A 336 18.00 16.27 1.52
CA SER A 336 18.91 16.83 2.53
C SER A 336 19.87 15.78 3.07
N LEU A 337 19.42 14.53 3.21
CA LEU A 337 20.26 13.41 3.59
C LEU A 337 21.35 13.16 2.55
N ILE A 338 21.02 13.11 1.26
CA ILE A 338 22.02 12.96 0.18
C ILE A 338 23.05 14.08 0.26
N SER A 339 22.59 15.33 0.40
CA SER A 339 23.47 16.49 0.47
C SER A 339 24.39 16.44 1.70
N LYS A 340 23.87 16.00 2.85
CA LYS A 340 24.63 15.83 4.09
C LYS A 340 25.66 14.71 3.95
N VAL A 341 25.27 13.54 3.46
CA VAL A 341 26.19 12.39 3.29
C VAL A 341 27.33 12.76 2.35
N VAL A 342 27.06 13.43 1.23
CA VAL A 342 28.12 13.88 0.30
C VAL A 342 29.09 14.84 0.99
N LYS A 343 28.57 15.78 1.78
CA LYS A 343 29.38 16.72 2.56
C LYS A 343 30.27 16.04 3.59
N GLU A 344 29.68 15.21 4.44
CA GLU A 344 30.42 14.58 5.55
C GLU A 344 31.42 13.52 5.05
N MET A 345 31.08 12.77 4.00
CA MET A 345 31.94 11.67 3.51
C MET A 345 33.02 12.12 2.53
N THR A 346 32.80 13.19 1.77
CA THR A 346 33.72 13.59 0.68
C THR A 346 34.29 15.00 0.82
N GLY A 347 33.81 15.78 1.80
CA GLY A 347 34.13 17.22 1.91
C GLY A 347 33.48 18.08 0.82
N ASN A 348 32.79 17.50 -0.16
CA ASN A 348 32.11 18.21 -1.23
C ASN A 348 30.67 18.54 -0.85
N THR A 349 30.17 19.68 -1.32
CA THR A 349 28.77 20.08 -1.16
C THR A 349 28.01 19.85 -2.46
N VAL A 350 26.70 19.61 -2.38
CA VAL A 350 25.84 19.54 -3.55
C VAL A 350 25.20 20.92 -3.77
N ASP A 351 25.29 21.46 -4.99
CA ASP A 351 24.78 22.81 -5.29
C ASP A 351 23.27 22.98 -5.11
N TYR A 352 22.50 21.89 -5.26
CA TYR A 352 21.06 21.89 -5.15
C TYR A 352 20.52 20.57 -4.59
N SER A 353 19.69 20.64 -3.56
CA SER A 353 18.96 19.48 -3.01
C SER A 353 17.59 19.33 -3.65
N ALA A 354 17.19 18.11 -3.99
CA ALA A 354 15.83 17.81 -4.41
C ALA A 354 14.83 18.05 -3.28
N ASP A 355 13.67 18.59 -3.65
CA ASP A 355 12.51 18.69 -2.76
C ASP A 355 11.72 17.37 -2.71
N ALA A 356 10.79 17.28 -1.76
CA ALA A 356 9.94 16.12 -1.54
C ALA A 356 9.14 15.72 -2.78
N SER A 357 8.65 16.69 -3.55
CA SER A 357 7.86 16.44 -4.77
C SER A 357 8.71 15.80 -5.87
N THR A 358 9.95 16.27 -6.02
CA THR A 358 10.92 15.76 -6.97
C THR A 358 11.34 14.34 -6.60
N ILE A 359 11.62 14.07 -5.32
CA ILE A 359 11.90 12.71 -4.83
C ILE A 359 10.66 11.81 -5.00
N SER A 360 9.46 12.31 -4.74
CA SER A 360 8.23 11.53 -4.98
C SER A 360 8.04 11.16 -6.45
N GLN A 361 8.36 12.08 -7.38
CA GLN A 361 8.34 11.80 -8.81
C GLN A 361 9.35 10.72 -9.21
N MET A 362 10.50 10.63 -8.52
CA MET A 362 11.51 9.59 -8.75
C MET A 362 11.01 8.17 -8.41
N ALA A 363 9.97 8.01 -7.58
CA ALA A 363 9.34 6.70 -7.37
C ALA A 363 8.60 6.18 -8.61
N TYR A 364 8.05 7.07 -9.44
CA TYR A 364 7.46 6.69 -10.73
C TYR A 364 8.53 6.34 -11.77
N GLU A 365 9.72 6.93 -11.66
CA GLU A 365 10.88 6.53 -12.47
C GLU A 365 11.36 5.14 -12.07
N LEU A 366 11.38 4.80 -10.77
CA LEU A 366 11.61 3.44 -10.27
C LEU A 366 10.62 2.44 -10.88
N SER A 367 9.34 2.81 -10.99
CA SER A 367 8.31 1.98 -11.64
C SER A 367 8.63 1.71 -13.12
N VAL A 368 9.21 2.66 -13.86
CA VAL A 368 9.63 2.45 -15.25
C VAL A 368 10.93 1.65 -15.34
N LEU A 369 11.89 1.93 -14.46
CA LEU A 369 13.14 1.14 -14.35
C LEU A 369 12.83 -0.33 -14.10
N ASP A 370 11.86 -0.60 -13.23
CA ASP A 370 11.42 -1.94 -12.90
C ASP A 370 10.77 -2.64 -14.09
N ASP A 371 9.88 -1.96 -14.83
CA ASP A 371 9.30 -2.55 -16.06
C ASP A 371 10.39 -2.91 -17.10
N VAL A 372 11.42 -2.07 -17.26
CA VAL A 372 12.53 -2.39 -18.18
C VAL A 372 13.31 -3.61 -17.69
N HIS A 373 13.57 -3.71 -16.38
CA HIS A 373 14.23 -4.86 -15.77
C HIS A 373 13.42 -6.15 -15.97
N VAL A 374 12.13 -6.11 -15.65
CA VAL A 374 11.26 -7.29 -15.71
C VAL A 374 11.01 -7.69 -17.16
N GLY A 375 10.77 -6.72 -18.06
CA GLY A 375 10.63 -6.97 -19.49
C GLY A 375 11.90 -7.57 -20.10
N GLU A 376 13.08 -7.11 -19.71
CA GLU A 376 14.34 -7.75 -20.12
C GLU A 376 14.39 -9.22 -19.65
N ALA A 377 14.00 -9.49 -18.41
CA ALA A 377 14.00 -10.83 -17.86
C ALA A 377 12.98 -11.75 -18.56
N MET A 378 11.79 -11.26 -18.93
CA MET A 378 10.77 -12.01 -19.66
C MET A 378 11.23 -12.35 -21.09
N VAL A 379 11.82 -11.39 -21.78
CA VAL A 379 12.28 -11.57 -23.17
C VAL A 379 13.53 -12.43 -23.25
N LYS A 380 14.43 -12.36 -22.26
CA LYS A 380 15.67 -13.16 -22.24
C LYS A 380 15.54 -14.50 -21.51
N GLY A 381 14.59 -14.64 -20.60
CA GLY A 381 14.37 -15.85 -19.81
C GLY A 381 13.77 -17.00 -20.61
N GLY A 382 13.69 -18.18 -19.97
CA GLY A 382 12.98 -19.35 -20.50
C GLY A 382 11.47 -19.26 -20.28
N ASP A 383 10.84 -20.42 -20.03
CA ASP A 383 9.41 -20.51 -19.75
C ASP A 383 8.99 -19.70 -18.52
N LEU A 384 7.78 -19.16 -18.60
CA LEU A 384 7.17 -18.27 -17.60
C LEU A 384 5.98 -18.97 -16.95
N ASN A 385 5.87 -18.78 -15.64
CA ASN A 385 4.66 -19.05 -14.88
C ASN A 385 4.09 -17.71 -14.38
N LEU A 386 2.82 -17.44 -14.68
CA LEU A 386 2.12 -16.24 -14.22
C LEU A 386 1.43 -16.52 -12.90
N ALA A 387 1.60 -15.66 -11.91
CA ALA A 387 0.98 -15.83 -10.61
C ALA A 387 0.39 -14.52 -10.11
N TRP A 388 -0.67 -14.64 -9.31
CA TRP A 388 -1.33 -13.49 -8.72
C TRP A 388 -1.95 -13.86 -7.38
N ASP A 389 -2.11 -12.86 -6.54
CA ASP A 389 -2.83 -12.97 -5.27
C ASP A 389 -3.51 -11.65 -4.95
N ALA A 390 -4.60 -11.72 -4.18
CA ALA A 390 -5.32 -10.54 -3.76
C ALA A 390 -5.66 -10.55 -2.29
N THR A 391 -5.65 -9.34 -1.72
CA THR A 391 -6.05 -9.08 -0.34
C THR A 391 -6.96 -7.87 -0.29
N SER A 392 -7.50 -7.57 0.89
CA SER A 392 -8.26 -6.34 1.11
C SER A 392 -7.55 -5.49 2.15
N LEU A 393 -7.22 -4.24 1.81
CA LEU A 393 -6.66 -3.25 2.74
C LEU A 393 -7.63 -2.08 2.88
N ASP A 394 -8.08 -1.82 4.11
CA ASP A 394 -9.03 -0.74 4.44
C ASP A 394 -10.28 -0.69 3.52
N GLY A 395 -10.76 -1.87 3.10
CA GLY A 395 -11.94 -2.02 2.23
C GLY A 395 -11.65 -1.92 0.73
N GLU A 396 -10.43 -1.57 0.33
CA GLU A 396 -9.97 -1.64 -1.06
C GLU A 396 -9.48 -3.05 -1.38
N HIS A 397 -9.92 -3.60 -2.51
CA HIS A 397 -9.44 -4.88 -3.01
C HIS A 397 -8.13 -4.65 -3.77
N ILE A 398 -7.05 -5.29 -3.37
CA ILE A 398 -5.71 -5.09 -3.95
C ILE A 398 -5.22 -6.40 -4.52
N ASN A 399 -4.71 -6.36 -5.73
CA ASN A 399 -4.15 -7.51 -6.42
C ASN A 399 -2.69 -7.26 -6.77
N GLU A 400 -1.90 -8.32 -6.68
CA GLU A 400 -0.51 -8.39 -7.09
C GLU A 400 -0.40 -9.38 -8.23
N VAL A 401 0.44 -9.05 -9.21
CA VAL A 401 0.73 -9.90 -10.37
C VAL A 401 2.23 -10.02 -10.49
N HIS A 402 2.73 -11.25 -10.58
CA HIS A 402 4.14 -11.54 -10.82
C HIS A 402 4.32 -12.68 -11.80
N ILE A 403 5.57 -12.85 -12.20
CA ILE A 403 6.03 -13.99 -12.98
C ILE A 403 7.09 -14.77 -12.22
N ASN A 404 7.16 -16.06 -12.48
CA ASN A 404 8.25 -16.92 -12.08
C ASN A 404 9.03 -17.34 -13.32
N LEU A 405 10.36 -17.22 -13.25
CA LEU A 405 11.29 -17.44 -14.34
C LEU A 405 12.08 -18.73 -14.13
N SER A 406 12.22 -19.51 -15.20
CA SER A 406 13.10 -20.70 -15.22
C SER A 406 14.56 -20.27 -15.37
N VAL A 407 15.14 -19.73 -14.30
CA VAL A 407 16.57 -19.41 -14.17
C VAL A 407 17.16 -20.18 -12.99
N ASP A 408 18.48 -20.39 -12.95
CA ASP A 408 19.14 -21.03 -11.82
C ASP A 408 19.96 -19.99 -11.02
N PRO A 409 19.57 -19.67 -9.77
CA PRO A 409 18.40 -20.16 -9.03
C PRO A 409 17.08 -19.52 -9.52
N PRO A 410 15.92 -20.18 -9.33
CA PRO A 410 14.62 -19.67 -9.75
C PRO A 410 14.34 -18.27 -9.21
N LYS A 411 13.70 -17.43 -10.03
CA LYS A 411 13.49 -16.02 -9.72
C LYS A 411 12.04 -15.62 -9.96
N SER A 412 11.44 -14.99 -8.96
CA SER A 412 10.12 -14.35 -9.05
C SER A 412 10.28 -12.84 -9.21
N LEU A 413 9.50 -12.23 -10.09
CA LEU A 413 9.53 -10.78 -10.37
C LEU A 413 8.11 -10.22 -10.45
N ILE A 414 7.84 -9.18 -9.66
CA ILE A 414 6.55 -8.48 -9.65
C ILE A 414 6.39 -7.70 -10.96
N LEU A 415 5.24 -7.84 -11.62
CA LEU A 415 4.82 -7.00 -12.73
C LEU A 415 4.15 -5.73 -12.21
N GLN A 416 3.14 -5.90 -11.35
CA GLN A 416 2.33 -4.79 -10.86
C GLN A 416 1.58 -5.13 -9.57
N ILE A 417 1.37 -4.10 -8.75
CA ILE A 417 0.44 -4.09 -7.62
C ILE A 417 -0.54 -2.96 -7.87
N ASP A 418 -1.83 -3.24 -7.79
CA ASP A 418 -2.88 -2.25 -8.04
C ASP A 418 -4.13 -2.56 -7.23
N SER A 419 -4.92 -1.53 -6.95
CA SER A 419 -6.28 -1.76 -6.47
C SER A 419 -7.14 -2.32 -7.61
N LEU A 420 -8.27 -2.94 -7.26
CA LEU A 420 -9.28 -3.43 -8.19
C LEU A 420 -10.64 -2.82 -7.83
N SER A 421 -11.52 -2.69 -8.82
CA SER A 421 -12.90 -2.21 -8.61
C SER A 421 -13.78 -3.22 -7.84
N GLY A 422 -13.27 -4.43 -7.60
CA GLY A 422 -13.89 -5.51 -6.87
C GLY A 422 -13.10 -6.81 -7.01
N GLY A 423 -13.71 -7.92 -6.59
CA GLY A 423 -13.13 -9.26 -6.68
C GLY A 423 -13.78 -10.14 -7.75
N LYS A 424 -14.34 -9.57 -8.83
CA LYS A 424 -14.88 -10.38 -9.94
C LYS A 424 -13.74 -10.84 -10.85
N ALA A 425 -13.88 -11.99 -11.51
CA ALA A 425 -12.84 -12.53 -12.40
C ALA A 425 -12.38 -11.53 -13.48
N CYS A 426 -13.30 -10.77 -14.08
CA CYS A 426 -12.96 -9.75 -15.08
C CYS A 426 -12.05 -8.63 -14.53
N ASP A 427 -12.14 -8.30 -13.24
CA ASP A 427 -11.29 -7.27 -12.62
C ASP A 427 -9.83 -7.74 -12.58
N TYR A 428 -9.60 -9.03 -12.27
CA TYR A 428 -8.26 -9.63 -12.30
C TYR A 428 -7.73 -9.77 -13.72
N VAL A 429 -8.56 -10.23 -14.66
CA VAL A 429 -8.17 -10.42 -16.08
C VAL A 429 -7.71 -9.10 -16.69
N ASP A 430 -8.48 -8.03 -16.47
CA ASP A 430 -8.12 -6.67 -16.90
C ASP A 430 -6.78 -6.24 -16.28
N HIS A 431 -6.60 -6.43 -14.97
CA HIS A 431 -5.34 -6.07 -14.33
C HIS A 431 -4.15 -6.87 -14.86
N ILE A 432 -4.25 -8.20 -14.91
CA ILE A 432 -3.18 -9.11 -15.36
C ILE A 432 -2.77 -8.80 -16.79
N SER A 433 -3.73 -8.73 -17.72
CA SER A 433 -3.45 -8.45 -19.13
C SER A 433 -2.78 -7.09 -19.31
N ARG A 434 -3.28 -6.06 -18.60
CA ARG A 434 -2.65 -4.73 -18.58
C ARG A 434 -1.24 -4.75 -17.98
N SER A 435 -0.96 -5.55 -16.96
CA SER A 435 0.38 -5.62 -16.37
C SER A 435 1.40 -6.23 -17.34
N ILE A 436 1.01 -7.26 -18.08
CA ILE A 436 1.85 -7.83 -19.15
C ILE A 436 2.07 -6.80 -20.27
N GLN A 437 1.00 -6.11 -20.68
CA GLN A 437 1.07 -5.07 -21.71
C GLN A 437 1.96 -3.89 -21.30
N ASP A 438 1.76 -3.32 -20.11
CA ASP A 438 2.53 -2.18 -19.61
C ASP A 438 4.05 -2.49 -19.57
N VAL A 439 4.42 -3.70 -19.13
CA VAL A 439 5.82 -4.14 -19.07
C VAL A 439 6.41 -4.36 -20.48
N THR A 440 5.69 -5.07 -21.35
CA THR A 440 6.15 -5.37 -22.71
C THR A 440 6.26 -4.10 -23.57
N GLU A 441 5.30 -3.18 -23.51
CA GLU A 441 5.36 -1.89 -24.20
C GLU A 441 6.50 -1.01 -23.70
N THR A 442 6.72 -0.98 -22.38
CA THR A 442 7.81 -0.19 -21.79
C THR A 442 9.17 -0.73 -22.23
N TYR A 443 9.35 -2.06 -22.19
CA TYR A 443 10.59 -2.70 -22.64
C TYR A 443 10.81 -2.56 -24.15
N ALA A 444 9.76 -2.72 -24.96
CA ALA A 444 9.79 -2.51 -26.41
C ALA A 444 10.20 -1.08 -26.76
N SER A 445 9.60 -0.08 -26.10
CA SER A 445 9.95 1.33 -26.29
C SER A 445 11.38 1.66 -25.84
N TYR A 446 11.93 0.95 -24.86
CA TYR A 446 13.33 1.12 -24.43
C TYR A 446 14.31 0.47 -25.41
N SER A 447 13.98 -0.72 -25.89
CA SER A 447 14.85 -1.53 -26.74
C SER A 447 14.73 -1.21 -28.23
N ASP A 448 13.81 -0.31 -28.60
CA ASP A 448 13.48 0.04 -29.98
C ASP A 448 13.05 -1.18 -30.82
N ILE A 449 12.23 -2.04 -30.20
CA ILE A 449 11.64 -3.24 -30.81
C ILE A 449 10.14 -2.99 -30.97
N ASP A 450 9.51 -3.59 -31.99
CA ASP A 450 8.05 -3.57 -32.12
C ASP A 450 7.39 -4.15 -30.85
N PRO A 451 6.50 -3.41 -30.17
CA PRO A 451 5.77 -3.90 -29.01
C PRO A 451 5.03 -5.22 -29.25
N ARG A 452 4.53 -5.46 -30.48
CA ARG A 452 3.83 -6.71 -30.83
C ARG A 452 4.76 -7.90 -30.76
N ASN A 453 5.97 -7.77 -31.31
CA ASN A 453 6.97 -8.85 -31.30
C ASN A 453 7.40 -9.18 -29.86
N VAL A 454 7.58 -8.16 -29.02
CA VAL A 454 7.90 -8.37 -27.59
C VAL A 454 6.75 -9.07 -26.88
N HIS A 455 5.52 -8.62 -27.10
CA HIS A 455 4.33 -9.19 -26.48
C HIS A 455 4.11 -10.66 -26.91
N GLU A 456 4.16 -10.96 -28.22
CA GLU A 456 4.04 -12.32 -28.75
C GLU A 456 5.14 -13.24 -28.23
N ASN A 457 6.39 -12.77 -28.16
CA ASN A 457 7.49 -13.54 -27.58
C ASN A 457 7.22 -13.92 -26.12
N VAL A 458 6.69 -12.98 -25.32
CA VAL A 458 6.33 -13.22 -23.93
C VAL A 458 5.18 -14.21 -23.82
N LEU A 459 4.12 -14.06 -24.61
CA LEU A 459 2.97 -14.97 -24.58
C LEU A 459 3.36 -16.39 -24.96
N GLN A 460 4.23 -16.58 -25.95
CA GLN A 460 4.73 -17.91 -26.35
C GLN A 460 5.47 -18.64 -25.22
N LYS A 461 6.10 -17.90 -24.30
CA LYS A 461 6.81 -18.45 -23.14
C LYS A 461 5.91 -18.67 -21.93
N LEU A 462 4.71 -18.09 -21.90
CA LEU A 462 3.79 -18.25 -20.78
C LEU A 462 3.13 -19.63 -20.85
N LYS A 463 3.54 -20.56 -19.97
CA LYS A 463 3.11 -21.97 -20.01
C LYS A 463 2.10 -22.34 -18.94
N SER A 464 2.09 -21.62 -17.82
CA SER A 464 1.27 -22.00 -16.67
C SER A 464 0.86 -20.79 -15.83
N THR A 465 -0.20 -20.98 -15.05
CA THR A 465 -0.63 -20.04 -14.02
C THR A 465 -0.51 -20.65 -12.64
N LEU A 466 -0.20 -19.86 -11.61
CA LEU A 466 -0.23 -20.27 -10.21
C LEU A 466 -1.13 -19.34 -9.40
N GLY A 467 -2.20 -19.88 -8.82
CA GLY A 467 -3.08 -19.14 -7.93
C GLY A 467 -3.49 -19.93 -6.69
N ASP A 468 -4.33 -19.32 -5.85
CA ASP A 468 -5.05 -20.05 -4.82
C ASP A 468 -6.10 -21.02 -5.41
N ARG A 469 -6.89 -21.64 -4.54
CA ARG A 469 -7.93 -22.61 -4.93
C ARG A 469 -9.34 -22.02 -4.97
N VAL A 470 -9.51 -20.69 -4.99
CA VAL A 470 -10.85 -20.09 -5.06
C VAL A 470 -11.45 -20.23 -6.47
N PRO A 471 -12.77 -20.40 -6.59
CA PRO A 471 -13.43 -20.53 -7.89
C PRO A 471 -13.16 -19.35 -8.84
N THR A 472 -13.03 -18.13 -8.30
CA THR A 472 -12.73 -16.92 -9.09
C THR A 472 -11.45 -17.09 -9.91
N ASN A 473 -10.39 -17.66 -9.33
CA ASN A 473 -9.11 -17.81 -10.03
C ASN A 473 -9.18 -18.84 -11.17
N ARG A 474 -10.04 -19.85 -11.06
CA ARG A 474 -10.35 -20.73 -12.20
C ARG A 474 -11.02 -19.96 -13.35
N CYS A 475 -11.95 -19.05 -13.03
CA CYS A 475 -12.59 -18.20 -14.04
C CYS A 475 -11.60 -17.19 -14.66
N VAL A 476 -10.69 -16.64 -13.87
CA VAL A 476 -9.63 -15.74 -14.35
C VAL A 476 -8.78 -16.44 -15.41
N ARG A 477 -8.27 -17.64 -15.12
CA ARG A 477 -7.52 -18.42 -16.11
C ARG A 477 -8.33 -18.69 -17.38
N ASN A 478 -9.58 -19.15 -17.28
CA ASN A 478 -10.43 -19.38 -18.46
C ASN A 478 -10.48 -18.14 -19.37
N GLN A 479 -10.76 -16.98 -18.77
CA GLN A 479 -10.86 -15.72 -19.49
C GLN A 479 -9.51 -15.25 -20.02
N LEU A 480 -8.40 -15.51 -19.32
CA LEU A 480 -7.06 -15.20 -19.83
C LEU A 480 -6.68 -16.07 -21.03
N GLN A 481 -7.02 -17.36 -21.03
CA GLN A 481 -6.74 -18.24 -22.17
C GLN A 481 -7.52 -17.80 -23.42
N GLU A 482 -8.78 -17.40 -23.24
CA GLU A 482 -9.61 -16.85 -24.32
C GLU A 482 -9.09 -15.49 -24.80
N LEU A 483 -8.75 -14.58 -23.89
CA LEU A 483 -8.29 -13.23 -24.22
C LEU A 483 -6.91 -13.21 -24.90
N LEU A 484 -6.01 -14.08 -24.46
CA LEU A 484 -4.61 -14.11 -24.93
C LEU A 484 -4.37 -15.16 -26.01
N ASP A 485 -5.36 -16.01 -26.32
CA ASP A 485 -5.26 -17.12 -27.27
C ASP A 485 -4.07 -18.05 -27.00
N ILE A 486 -3.94 -18.49 -25.74
CA ILE A 486 -2.86 -19.38 -25.29
C ILE A 486 -3.38 -20.51 -24.41
N GLN A 487 -2.68 -21.66 -24.44
CA GLN A 487 -2.93 -22.76 -23.54
C GLN A 487 -2.10 -22.62 -22.26
N LEU A 488 -2.77 -22.66 -21.10
CA LEU A 488 -2.14 -22.50 -19.79
C LEU A 488 -2.44 -23.71 -18.89
N LEU A 489 -1.40 -24.26 -18.28
CA LEU A 489 -1.56 -25.24 -17.19
C LEU A 489 -2.04 -24.53 -15.91
N ASP A 490 -3.14 -25.00 -15.33
CA ASP A 490 -3.76 -24.42 -14.14
C ASP A 490 -3.14 -24.96 -12.84
N LEU A 491 -2.02 -24.36 -12.41
CA LEU A 491 -1.39 -24.73 -11.16
C LEU A 491 -2.04 -23.98 -9.97
N LYS A 492 -2.08 -24.68 -8.84
CA LYS A 492 -2.60 -24.23 -7.57
C LYS A 492 -1.50 -24.30 -6.53
N CYS A 493 -1.53 -23.36 -5.59
CA CYS A 493 -0.63 -23.39 -4.46
C CYS A 493 -0.91 -24.64 -3.59
N ASN A 494 0.15 -25.37 -3.25
CA ASN A 494 0.06 -26.63 -2.51
C ASN A 494 -0.05 -26.41 -0.98
N VAL A 495 -0.02 -25.16 -0.50
CA VAL A 495 -0.16 -24.83 0.94
C VAL A 495 -1.58 -24.38 1.31
N HIS A 496 -2.34 -23.81 0.36
CA HIS A 496 -3.74 -23.43 0.57
C HIS A 496 -4.68 -24.52 1.12
N PRO A 497 -4.47 -25.83 0.88
CA PRO A 497 -5.29 -26.85 1.52
C PRO A 497 -5.36 -26.76 3.05
N LEU A 498 -4.32 -26.22 3.70
CA LEU A 498 -4.29 -26.04 5.15
C LEU A 498 -5.43 -25.13 5.66
N ASP A 499 -5.86 -24.12 4.89
CA ASP A 499 -7.00 -23.28 5.26
C ASP A 499 -8.31 -24.07 5.21
N GLY A 500 -8.45 -24.95 4.21
CA GLY A 500 -9.55 -25.90 4.11
C GLY A 500 -9.58 -26.85 5.31
N LEU A 501 -8.43 -27.40 5.69
CA LEU A 501 -8.30 -28.30 6.84
C LEU A 501 -8.73 -27.61 8.15
N ALA A 502 -8.22 -26.40 8.40
CA ALA A 502 -8.57 -25.64 9.61
C ALA A 502 -10.06 -25.23 9.61
N SER A 503 -10.62 -24.84 8.47
CA SER A 503 -12.04 -24.51 8.37
C SER A 503 -12.93 -25.72 8.60
N GLU A 504 -12.60 -26.88 8.05
CA GLU A 504 -13.44 -28.06 8.16
C GLU A 504 -13.31 -28.72 9.54
N ALA A 505 -12.11 -28.78 10.11
CA ALA A 505 -11.90 -29.24 11.48
C ALA A 505 -12.76 -28.46 12.49
N ARG A 506 -12.86 -27.13 12.36
CA ARG A 506 -13.74 -26.30 13.21
C ARG A 506 -15.21 -26.69 13.11
N LYS A 507 -15.71 -26.91 11.89
CA LYS A 507 -17.11 -27.31 11.67
C LYS A 507 -17.38 -28.70 12.21
N THR A 508 -16.51 -29.65 11.90
CA THR A 508 -16.62 -31.05 12.32
C THR A 508 -16.62 -31.17 13.84
N LEU A 509 -15.65 -30.54 14.51
CA LEU A 509 -15.58 -30.56 15.97
C LEU A 509 -16.75 -29.81 16.62
N LYS A 510 -17.26 -28.75 16.00
CA LYS A 510 -18.43 -28.04 16.53
C LYS A 510 -19.69 -28.91 16.46
N LYS A 511 -19.84 -29.66 15.37
CA LYS A 511 -20.92 -30.64 15.23
C LYS A 511 -20.77 -31.73 16.28
N PHE A 512 -19.55 -32.27 16.45
CA PHE A 512 -19.23 -33.28 17.45
C PHE A 512 -19.50 -32.80 18.88
N ASP A 513 -19.10 -31.56 19.24
CA ASP A 513 -19.43 -30.94 20.53
C ASP A 513 -20.94 -30.93 20.78
N SER A 514 -21.73 -30.64 19.75
CA SER A 514 -23.20 -30.61 19.86
C SER A 514 -23.79 -32.01 20.05
N GLU A 515 -23.26 -33.01 19.32
CA GLU A 515 -23.65 -34.42 19.44
C GLU A 515 -23.30 -34.99 20.83
N GLN A 516 -22.15 -34.61 21.37
CA GLN A 516 -21.67 -34.99 22.72
C GLN A 516 -22.20 -34.08 23.84
N GLN A 517 -23.08 -33.12 23.51
CA GLN A 517 -23.65 -32.14 24.45
C GLN A 517 -22.61 -31.35 25.27
N VAL A 518 -21.41 -31.15 24.72
CA VAL A 518 -20.33 -30.40 25.35
C VAL A 518 -20.48 -28.91 25.02
N LYS A 519 -20.51 -28.06 26.05
CA LYS A 519 -20.62 -26.60 25.88
C LYS A 519 -19.47 -25.87 26.57
N GLY A 520 -18.81 -24.99 25.83
CA GLY A 520 -17.75 -24.13 26.35
C GLY A 520 -18.27 -22.82 26.92
N GLN A 521 -17.46 -22.20 27.76
CA GLN A 521 -17.70 -20.89 28.37
C GLN A 521 -17.06 -19.76 27.55
N CYS A 522 -16.01 -20.05 26.76
CA CYS A 522 -15.39 -19.07 25.88
C CYS A 522 -16.33 -18.67 24.75
N TYR A 523 -16.57 -17.36 24.62
CA TYR A 523 -17.37 -16.80 23.53
C TYR A 523 -16.72 -17.05 22.15
N GLY A 524 -17.51 -17.59 21.22
CA GLY A 524 -17.13 -17.77 19.82
C GLY A 524 -18.19 -18.52 19.01
N LYS A 525 -17.97 -18.61 17.70
CA LYS A 525 -18.86 -19.34 16.77
C LYS A 525 -18.29 -20.71 16.37
N ASP A 526 -17.11 -21.09 16.85
CA ASP A 526 -16.42 -22.33 16.53
C ASP A 526 -16.63 -23.40 17.62
N CYS A 527 -15.95 -24.54 17.51
CA CYS A 527 -15.94 -25.58 18.54
C CYS A 527 -15.25 -25.11 19.83
N GLY A 528 -15.52 -25.80 20.95
CA GLY A 528 -15.05 -25.40 22.27
C GLY A 528 -13.53 -25.29 22.36
N ALA A 529 -12.79 -26.27 21.84
CA ALA A 529 -11.33 -26.25 21.84
C ALA A 529 -10.75 -25.07 21.04
N VAL A 530 -11.33 -24.74 19.88
CA VAL A 530 -10.84 -23.61 19.06
C VAL A 530 -11.24 -22.27 19.67
N ASN A 531 -12.42 -22.16 20.29
CA ASN A 531 -12.80 -20.98 21.08
C ASN A 531 -11.83 -20.77 22.25
N LEU A 532 -11.36 -21.84 22.89
CA LEU A 532 -10.33 -21.80 23.93
C LEU A 532 -8.97 -21.31 23.38
N VAL A 533 -8.50 -21.83 22.24
CA VAL A 533 -7.28 -21.34 21.55
C VAL A 533 -7.39 -19.83 21.27
N MET A 534 -8.54 -19.39 20.73
CA MET A 534 -8.80 -17.97 20.48
C MET A 534 -8.85 -17.15 21.76
N GLY A 535 -9.42 -17.70 22.84
CA GLY A 535 -9.49 -17.06 24.14
C GLY A 535 -8.10 -16.82 24.74
N LEU A 536 -7.24 -17.85 24.71
CA LEU A 536 -5.86 -17.74 25.17
C LEU A 536 -5.06 -16.73 24.32
N SER A 537 -5.25 -16.70 23.00
CA SER A 537 -4.65 -15.70 22.12
C SER A 537 -5.12 -14.27 22.48
N LYS A 538 -6.41 -14.06 22.73
CA LYS A 538 -6.96 -12.76 23.16
C LYS A 538 -6.36 -12.29 24.48
N ILE A 539 -6.21 -13.19 25.45
CA ILE A 539 -5.62 -12.88 26.76
C ILE A 539 -4.18 -12.35 26.62
N ARG A 540 -3.44 -12.85 25.64
CA ARG A 540 -2.06 -12.44 25.38
C ARG A 540 -1.93 -11.11 24.63
N TYR A 541 -2.88 -10.74 23.77
CA TYR A 541 -2.68 -9.63 22.82
C TYR A 541 -3.65 -8.46 22.97
N LYS A 542 -4.82 -8.63 23.62
CA LYS A 542 -5.86 -7.60 23.66
C LYS A 542 -5.90 -6.90 25.01
N ASN A 543 -5.50 -5.62 25.04
CA ASN A 543 -5.66 -4.76 26.23
C ASN A 543 -7.14 -4.66 26.62
N GLY A 544 -7.42 -4.67 27.93
CA GLY A 544 -8.78 -4.60 28.51
C GLY A 544 -9.52 -5.93 28.59
N VAL A 545 -9.16 -6.92 27.77
CA VAL A 545 -9.68 -8.31 27.86
C VAL A 545 -8.65 -9.25 28.49
N GLY A 546 -7.37 -9.02 28.22
CA GLY A 546 -6.24 -9.77 28.75
C GLY A 546 -5.20 -8.88 29.43
N ASP A 547 -4.03 -9.45 29.70
CA ASP A 547 -2.86 -8.76 30.24
C ASP A 547 -1.60 -9.05 29.40
N PRO A 548 -1.42 -8.36 28.25
CA PRO A 548 -0.29 -8.61 27.36
C PRO A 548 1.09 -8.41 28.00
N LYS A 549 1.19 -7.51 29.00
CA LYS A 549 2.44 -7.26 29.72
C LYS A 549 2.74 -8.40 30.68
N GLY A 550 1.76 -8.78 31.50
CA GLY A 550 1.87 -9.92 32.40
C GLY A 550 2.18 -11.22 31.65
N PHE A 551 1.52 -11.46 30.51
CA PHE A 551 1.78 -12.66 29.69
C PHE A 551 3.20 -12.67 29.13
N ARG A 552 3.71 -11.52 28.67
CA ARG A 552 5.09 -11.39 28.18
C ARG A 552 6.09 -11.69 29.27
N GLU A 553 5.86 -11.18 30.48
CA GLU A 553 6.74 -11.42 31.63
C GLU A 553 6.71 -12.90 32.07
N PHE A 554 5.52 -13.52 32.10
CA PHE A 554 5.38 -14.96 32.31
C PHE A 554 6.21 -15.78 31.30
N MET A 555 6.11 -15.46 30.01
CA MET A 555 6.89 -16.14 28.97
C MET A 555 8.41 -15.97 29.18
N ARG A 556 8.85 -14.75 29.52
CA ARG A 556 10.27 -14.44 29.76
C ARG A 556 10.82 -15.21 30.95
N THR A 557 10.12 -15.18 32.09
CA THR A 557 10.54 -15.83 33.33
C THR A 557 10.59 -17.35 33.22
N HIS A 558 9.76 -17.95 32.36
CA HIS A 558 9.68 -19.40 32.16
C HIS A 558 10.38 -19.88 30.88
N ASN A 559 11.21 -19.05 30.25
CA ASN A 559 11.95 -19.36 29.02
C ASN A 559 11.07 -19.88 27.86
N ILE A 560 9.83 -19.41 27.77
CA ILE A 560 8.91 -19.79 26.70
C ILE A 560 9.23 -18.93 25.47
N ARG A 561 9.69 -19.57 24.40
CA ARG A 561 10.04 -18.90 23.14
C ARG A 561 8.81 -18.24 22.51
N ASN A 562 8.97 -17.02 22.01
CA ASN A 562 7.90 -16.31 21.29
C ASN A 562 7.39 -17.08 20.06
N SER A 563 8.26 -17.85 19.40
CA SER A 563 7.92 -18.69 18.25
C SER A 563 6.99 -19.86 18.58
N MET A 564 6.95 -20.33 19.83
CA MET A 564 6.06 -21.42 20.27
C MET A 564 4.59 -20.98 20.33
N LEU A 565 4.36 -19.69 20.52
CA LEU A 565 3.03 -19.10 20.53
C LEU A 565 2.99 -18.03 19.43
N PRO A 566 2.77 -18.39 18.16
CA PRO A 566 2.50 -17.40 17.12
C PRO A 566 1.19 -16.65 17.42
N ARG A 567 1.04 -15.43 16.88
CA ARG A 567 -0.22 -14.69 16.98
C ARG A 567 -1.27 -15.34 16.09
N TYR A 568 -2.43 -15.67 16.66
CA TYR A 568 -3.58 -16.12 15.88
C TYR A 568 -4.32 -14.91 15.28
N VAL A 569 -4.18 -14.70 13.97
CA VAL A 569 -4.85 -13.62 13.20
C VAL A 569 -5.45 -14.24 11.94
N GLY A 570 -6.76 -14.06 11.73
CA GLY A 570 -7.47 -14.60 10.57
C GLY A 570 -7.49 -16.14 10.53
N ASN A 571 -7.74 -16.69 9.34
CA ASN A 571 -7.67 -18.13 9.06
C ASN A 571 -6.27 -18.51 8.61
N ARG A 572 -5.23 -18.33 9.44
CA ARG A 572 -3.88 -18.73 9.05
C ARG A 572 -3.69 -20.24 9.14
N MET A 573 -3.97 -20.95 8.03
CA MET A 573 -3.47 -22.29 7.68
C MET A 573 -3.27 -23.22 8.90
N HIS A 574 -2.02 -23.45 9.30
CA HIS A 574 -1.64 -24.42 10.34
C HIS A 574 -1.64 -23.87 11.78
N VAL A 575 -1.78 -22.55 11.97
CA VAL A 575 -1.48 -21.88 13.26
C VAL A 575 -2.41 -22.38 14.37
N MET A 576 -3.66 -22.71 14.04
CA MET A 576 -4.63 -23.30 14.98
C MET A 576 -4.11 -24.61 15.57
N PHE A 577 -3.64 -25.53 14.73
CA PHE A 577 -3.14 -26.84 15.15
C PHE A 577 -1.86 -26.71 15.99
N HIS A 578 -0.96 -25.81 15.56
CA HIS A 578 0.27 -25.53 16.31
C HIS A 578 -0.03 -24.98 17.71
N LEU A 579 -0.92 -23.98 17.81
CA LEU A 579 -1.31 -23.39 19.08
C LEU A 579 -2.06 -24.38 19.97
N ALA A 580 -2.87 -25.27 19.42
CA ALA A 580 -3.53 -26.30 20.20
C ALA A 580 -2.52 -27.20 20.93
N GLY A 581 -1.48 -27.65 20.23
CA GLY A 581 -0.39 -28.42 20.85
C GLY A 581 0.40 -27.61 21.89
N ALA A 582 0.77 -26.37 21.58
CA ALA A 582 1.48 -25.52 22.51
C ALA A 582 0.68 -25.22 23.79
N TYR A 583 -0.63 -24.95 23.67
CA TYR A 583 -1.50 -24.71 24.82
C TYR A 583 -1.78 -25.99 25.62
N PHE A 584 -1.88 -27.15 24.98
CA PHE A 584 -1.95 -28.43 25.70
C PHE A 584 -0.71 -28.66 26.57
N HIS A 585 0.48 -28.42 26.01
CA HIS A 585 1.75 -28.54 26.73
C HIS A 585 1.87 -27.54 27.89
N LEU A 586 1.41 -26.30 27.69
CA LEU A 586 1.54 -25.22 28.67
C LEU A 586 0.36 -25.12 29.66
N LYS A 587 -0.68 -25.95 29.55
CA LYS A 587 -1.95 -25.76 30.27
C LYS A 587 -1.77 -25.59 31.78
N ASP A 588 -0.93 -26.41 32.42
CA ASP A 588 -0.74 -26.39 33.86
C ASP A 588 0.06 -25.17 34.30
N LYS A 589 1.07 -24.75 33.52
CA LYS A 589 1.81 -23.49 33.75
C LYS A 589 0.88 -22.28 33.56
N ILE A 590 0.00 -22.31 32.57
CA ILE A 590 -0.96 -21.22 32.32
C ILE A 590 -1.96 -21.11 33.49
N LEU A 591 -2.54 -22.23 33.91
CA LEU A 591 -3.52 -22.29 35.01
C LEU A 591 -2.90 -21.94 36.36
N ASN A 592 -1.77 -22.54 36.69
CA ASN A 592 -1.22 -22.50 38.04
C ASN A 592 -0.21 -21.38 38.25
N VAL A 593 0.39 -20.83 37.20
CA VAL A 593 1.41 -19.78 37.31
C VAL A 593 0.93 -18.49 36.66
N TYR A 594 0.64 -18.49 35.35
CA TYR A 594 0.27 -17.24 34.66
C TYR A 594 -0.96 -16.58 35.28
N PHE A 595 -2.06 -17.33 35.44
CA PHE A 595 -3.30 -16.74 35.95
C PHE A 595 -3.27 -16.35 37.43
N LYS A 596 -2.36 -16.91 38.22
CA LYS A 596 -2.21 -16.62 39.65
C LYS A 596 -1.20 -15.51 39.91
N ASP A 597 -0.03 -15.59 39.27
CA ASP A 597 1.15 -14.80 39.67
C ASP A 597 1.47 -13.66 38.71
N PHE A 598 1.02 -13.74 37.45
CA PHE A 598 1.40 -12.78 36.40
C PHE A 598 0.22 -12.00 35.82
N SER A 599 -1.00 -12.52 35.93
CA SER A 599 -2.17 -11.94 35.27
C SER A 599 -2.96 -11.02 36.20
N ASN A 600 -2.87 -9.71 35.97
CA ASN A 600 -3.70 -8.71 36.65
C ASN A 600 -5.08 -8.52 35.97
N CYS A 601 -5.43 -9.41 35.05
CA CYS A 601 -6.68 -9.30 34.30
C CYS A 601 -7.88 -9.56 35.21
N THR A 602 -8.75 -8.56 35.36
CA THR A 602 -10.02 -8.63 36.11
C THR A 602 -11.23 -8.91 35.20
N SER A 603 -11.01 -9.16 33.91
CA SER A 603 -12.10 -9.34 32.97
C SER A 603 -12.90 -10.61 33.27
N SER A 604 -14.21 -10.58 33.05
CA SER A 604 -15.08 -11.76 33.10
C SER A 604 -14.68 -12.83 32.07
N PHE A 605 -13.80 -12.50 31.14
CA PHE A 605 -13.23 -13.40 30.15
C PHE A 605 -12.20 -14.37 30.74
N LYS A 606 -11.45 -13.97 31.78
CA LYS A 606 -10.45 -14.84 32.45
C LYS A 606 -11.10 -16.09 33.07
N PRO A 607 -12.18 -16.00 33.87
CA PRO A 607 -12.87 -17.18 34.39
C PRO A 607 -13.38 -18.14 33.31
N ALA A 608 -13.88 -17.63 32.18
CA ALA A 608 -14.34 -18.47 31.07
C ALA A 608 -13.20 -19.31 30.47
N VAL A 609 -12.04 -18.68 30.23
CA VAL A 609 -10.85 -19.39 29.72
C VAL A 609 -10.33 -20.41 30.74
N ILE A 610 -10.32 -20.09 32.03
CA ILE A 610 -9.90 -21.03 33.08
C ILE A 610 -10.83 -22.26 33.09
N LYS A 611 -12.15 -22.07 33.08
CA LYS A 611 -13.12 -23.17 33.07
C LYS A 611 -12.95 -24.08 31.87
N ASP A 612 -12.79 -23.52 30.67
CA ASP A 612 -12.62 -24.32 29.45
C ASP A 612 -11.25 -25.02 29.41
N LEU A 613 -10.20 -24.42 29.98
CA LEU A 613 -8.88 -25.04 30.11
C LEU A 613 -8.85 -26.16 31.16
N GLN A 614 -9.86 -26.24 32.03
CA GLN A 614 -10.08 -27.33 32.99
C GLN A 614 -11.03 -28.42 32.44
N ASN A 615 -11.65 -28.20 31.28
CA ASN A 615 -12.59 -29.15 30.69
C ASN A 615 -11.84 -30.28 29.96
N SER A 616 -11.97 -31.52 30.44
CA SER A 616 -11.28 -32.71 29.90
C SER A 616 -11.53 -32.91 28.40
N ASN A 617 -12.76 -32.70 27.93
CA ASN A 617 -13.12 -32.90 26.54
C ASN A 617 -12.40 -31.92 25.62
N PHE A 618 -12.29 -30.65 26.02
CA PHE A 618 -11.53 -29.65 25.26
C PHE A 618 -10.04 -29.91 25.32
N ILE A 619 -9.51 -30.39 26.44
CA ILE A 619 -8.10 -30.79 26.54
C ILE A 619 -7.78 -31.95 25.60
N LEU A 620 -8.65 -32.96 25.47
CA LEU A 620 -8.48 -34.06 24.52
C LEU A 620 -8.57 -33.58 23.07
N GLN A 621 -9.50 -32.67 22.76
CA GLN A 621 -9.55 -32.03 21.44
C GLN A 621 -8.30 -31.21 21.12
N LEU A 622 -7.76 -30.45 22.07
CA LEU A 622 -6.49 -29.73 21.91
C LEU A 622 -5.33 -30.71 21.66
N LYS A 623 -5.32 -31.85 22.35
CA LYS A 623 -4.33 -32.92 22.15
C LYS A 623 -4.40 -33.47 20.72
N ALA A 624 -5.60 -33.84 20.25
CA ALA A 624 -5.81 -34.34 18.90
C ALA A 624 -5.41 -33.31 17.82
N LEU A 625 -5.87 -32.06 17.96
CA LEU A 625 -5.47 -30.96 17.07
C LEU A 625 -3.96 -30.70 17.11
N GLY A 626 -3.33 -30.79 18.28
CA GLY A 626 -1.89 -30.65 18.46
C GLY A 626 -1.10 -31.74 17.75
N LEU A 627 -1.55 -32.99 17.84
CA LEU A 627 -0.95 -34.13 17.13
C LEU A 627 -1.12 -34.01 15.62
N MET A 628 -2.29 -33.61 15.14
CA MET A 628 -2.49 -33.23 13.72
C MET A 628 -1.55 -32.09 13.30
N GLY A 629 -1.23 -31.18 14.23
CA GLY A 629 -0.19 -30.16 14.08
C GLY A 629 1.21 -30.74 13.86
N LYS A 630 1.59 -31.74 14.65
CA LYS A 630 2.92 -32.36 14.59
C LYS A 630 3.10 -33.35 13.45
N ILE A 631 2.05 -34.08 13.07
CA ILE A 631 2.10 -35.18 12.11
C ILE A 631 1.70 -34.74 10.70
N LEU A 632 0.77 -33.78 10.57
CA LEU A 632 0.25 -33.39 9.25
C LEU A 632 0.62 -31.95 8.91
N THR A 633 0.04 -30.98 9.60
CA THR A 633 0.03 -29.58 9.11
C THR A 633 1.36 -28.85 9.32
N GLY A 634 2.11 -29.13 10.39
CA GLY A 634 3.47 -28.63 10.61
C GLY A 634 4.48 -29.19 9.60
N PRO A 635 4.53 -30.52 9.42
CA PRO A 635 5.30 -31.15 8.34
C PRO A 635 4.95 -30.61 6.96
N TRP A 636 3.67 -30.38 6.67
CA TRP A 636 3.22 -29.75 5.42
C TRP A 636 3.89 -28.39 5.19
N MET A 637 3.97 -27.55 6.23
CA MET A 637 4.69 -26.28 6.14
C MET A 637 6.19 -26.50 5.90
N LYS A 638 6.83 -27.49 6.53
CA LYS A 638 8.26 -27.74 6.31
C LYS A 638 8.55 -28.22 4.89
N VAL A 639 7.77 -29.19 4.40
CA VAL A 639 7.98 -29.87 3.12
C VAL A 639 7.58 -28.96 1.96
N LEU A 640 6.39 -28.36 2.01
CA LEU A 640 5.82 -27.65 0.87
C LEU A 640 6.02 -26.14 0.94
N TYR A 641 5.91 -25.51 2.12
CA TYR A 641 6.13 -24.07 2.27
C TYR A 641 7.62 -23.72 2.45
N GLY A 642 8.38 -24.53 3.21
CA GLY A 642 9.83 -24.39 3.33
C GLY A 642 10.57 -24.88 2.09
N ASN A 643 9.95 -25.79 1.34
CA ASN A 643 10.46 -26.37 0.09
C ASN A 643 11.95 -26.73 0.14
N ALA A 644 12.38 -27.40 1.22
CA ALA A 644 13.78 -27.75 1.45
C ALA A 644 14.36 -28.60 0.31
N ASP A 645 13.50 -29.40 -0.33
CA ASP A 645 13.85 -30.29 -1.44
C ASP A 645 13.87 -29.55 -2.80
N LYS A 646 13.63 -28.23 -2.82
CA LYS A 646 13.62 -27.33 -3.99
C LYS A 646 12.76 -27.84 -5.16
N LEU A 647 11.61 -28.41 -4.84
CA LEU A 647 10.68 -28.94 -5.84
C LEU A 647 9.98 -27.80 -6.57
N SER A 648 9.64 -28.01 -7.85
CA SER A 648 8.62 -27.23 -8.55
C SER A 648 7.21 -27.74 -8.22
N ASN A 649 6.18 -27.01 -8.64
CA ASN A 649 4.78 -27.30 -8.31
C ASN A 649 4.36 -28.75 -8.64
N LEU A 650 4.60 -29.20 -9.88
CA LEU A 650 4.23 -30.55 -10.32
C LEU A 650 5.18 -31.63 -9.82
N GLN A 651 6.45 -31.29 -9.54
CA GLN A 651 7.39 -32.23 -8.91
C GLN A 651 6.96 -32.65 -7.50
N ALA A 652 6.09 -31.89 -6.84
CA ALA A 652 5.52 -32.25 -5.54
C ALA A 652 4.41 -33.31 -5.62
N VAL A 653 3.86 -33.64 -6.81
CA VAL A 653 2.73 -34.59 -6.97
C VAL A 653 2.98 -35.95 -6.32
N PRO A 654 4.13 -36.64 -6.54
CA PRO A 654 4.37 -37.94 -5.91
C PRO A 654 4.36 -37.88 -4.38
N THR A 655 4.89 -36.79 -3.82
CA THR A 655 4.89 -36.54 -2.37
C THR A 655 3.46 -36.37 -1.84
N LEU A 656 2.61 -35.67 -2.59
CA LEU A 656 1.19 -35.47 -2.23
C LEU A 656 0.38 -36.77 -2.28
N LYS A 657 0.67 -37.69 -3.21
CA LYS A 657 0.01 -39.00 -3.27
C LYS A 657 0.39 -39.89 -2.08
N LYS A 658 1.68 -39.98 -1.76
CA LYS A 658 2.17 -40.72 -0.57
C LYS A 658 1.57 -40.19 0.73
N LEU A 659 1.45 -38.86 0.82
CA LEU A 659 0.78 -38.20 1.93
C LEU A 659 -0.68 -38.65 2.08
N MET A 660 -1.43 -38.72 0.98
CA MET A 660 -2.82 -39.22 1.02
C MET A 660 -2.89 -40.67 1.49
N GLU A 661 -2.06 -41.56 0.95
CA GLU A 661 -1.96 -42.95 1.42
C GLU A 661 -1.70 -43.03 2.92
N LYS A 662 -0.78 -42.20 3.42
CA LYS A 662 -0.47 -42.16 4.85
C LYS A 662 -1.66 -41.67 5.69
N ILE A 663 -2.37 -40.63 5.26
CA ILE A 663 -3.56 -40.13 5.99
C ILE A 663 -4.68 -41.18 6.00
N HIS A 664 -4.90 -41.91 4.90
CA HIS A 664 -5.85 -43.03 4.90
C HIS A 664 -5.46 -44.12 5.90
N SER A 665 -4.17 -44.49 5.97
CA SER A 665 -3.71 -45.46 6.96
C SER A 665 -3.93 -44.98 8.41
N LEU A 666 -3.76 -43.69 8.67
CA LEU A 666 -4.04 -43.10 10.00
C LEU A 666 -5.54 -43.07 10.28
N ARG A 667 -6.40 -42.91 9.28
CA ARG A 667 -7.86 -43.01 9.46
C ARG A 667 -8.27 -44.43 9.83
N ASP A 668 -7.62 -45.44 9.25
CA ASP A 668 -7.93 -46.85 9.50
C ASP A 668 -7.47 -47.29 10.90
N ASP A 669 -6.45 -46.64 11.45
CA ASP A 669 -6.02 -46.76 12.85
C ASP A 669 -5.76 -45.38 13.47
N PRO A 670 -6.82 -44.67 13.94
CA PRO A 670 -6.70 -43.31 14.48
C PRO A 670 -5.81 -43.23 15.73
N MET A 671 -5.76 -44.31 16.51
CA MET A 671 -4.96 -44.37 17.74
C MET A 671 -3.46 -44.39 17.46
N SER A 672 -3.03 -44.87 16.28
CA SER A 672 -1.62 -44.82 15.85
C SER A 672 -1.03 -43.41 15.81
N VAL A 673 -1.86 -42.36 15.75
CA VAL A 673 -1.43 -40.95 15.83
C VAL A 673 -0.69 -40.67 17.14
N LEU A 674 -1.05 -41.32 18.25
CA LEU A 674 -0.39 -41.12 19.56
C LEU A 674 1.02 -41.69 19.59
N THR A 675 1.26 -42.78 18.89
CA THR A 675 2.54 -43.52 18.89
C THR A 675 3.34 -43.31 17.61
N ALA A 676 2.89 -42.41 16.74
CA ALA A 676 3.52 -42.10 15.48
C ALA A 676 4.99 -41.70 15.70
N LYS A 677 5.89 -42.36 14.94
CA LYS A 677 7.32 -42.03 14.89
C LYS A 677 7.70 -41.20 13.67
N TYR A 678 6.80 -41.17 12.68
CA TYR A 678 6.97 -40.47 11.41
C TYR A 678 5.78 -39.58 11.15
N ASP A 679 6.03 -38.46 10.47
CA ASP A 679 4.98 -37.58 9.97
C ASP A 679 4.27 -38.16 8.74
N ALA A 680 3.24 -37.45 8.28
CA ALA A 680 2.44 -37.83 7.13
C ALA A 680 3.23 -37.79 5.80
N PHE A 681 4.43 -37.20 5.79
CA PHE A 681 5.35 -37.18 4.66
C PHE A 681 6.47 -38.23 4.77
N GLY A 682 6.42 -39.08 5.80
CA GLY A 682 7.39 -40.15 6.05
C GLY A 682 8.71 -39.69 6.68
N ARG A 683 8.79 -38.46 7.20
CA ARG A 683 9.98 -37.96 7.90
C ARG A 683 9.89 -38.26 9.39
N PRO A 684 11.00 -38.57 10.08
CA PRO A 684 10.97 -38.87 11.50
C PRO A 684 10.53 -37.66 12.32
N LEU A 685 9.72 -37.89 13.35
CA LEU A 685 9.36 -36.86 14.31
C LEU A 685 10.52 -36.60 15.28
N ASP A 686 10.66 -35.34 15.70
CA ASP A 686 11.71 -34.95 16.65
C ASP A 686 11.37 -35.44 18.06
N THR A 687 12.07 -36.48 18.51
CA THR A 687 11.86 -37.07 19.84
C THR A 687 12.29 -36.15 20.98
N ALA A 688 13.06 -35.09 20.72
CA ALA A 688 13.45 -34.09 21.70
C ALA A 688 12.41 -32.95 21.84
N ASP A 689 11.36 -32.95 21.01
CA ASP A 689 10.30 -31.94 21.05
C ASP A 689 9.38 -32.17 22.26
N GLU A 690 9.58 -31.38 23.32
CA GLU A 690 8.82 -31.45 24.58
C GLU A 690 7.29 -31.33 24.38
N VAL A 691 6.85 -30.61 23.33
CA VAL A 691 5.42 -30.51 23.00
C VAL A 691 4.93 -31.84 22.46
N LEU A 692 5.66 -32.46 21.54
CA LEU A 692 5.31 -33.79 21.04
C LEU A 692 5.29 -34.82 22.17
N GLN A 693 6.32 -34.85 23.01
CA GLN A 693 6.36 -35.75 24.17
C GLN A 693 5.12 -35.59 25.07
N SER A 694 4.74 -34.34 25.38
CA SER A 694 3.53 -34.08 26.17
C SER A 694 2.25 -34.57 25.47
N LEU A 695 2.17 -34.41 24.14
CA LEU A 695 1.05 -34.86 23.33
C LEU A 695 0.98 -36.39 23.20
N GLN A 696 2.09 -37.10 23.35
CA GLN A 696 2.15 -38.57 23.30
C GLN A 696 2.07 -39.25 24.68
N ALA A 697 2.01 -38.45 25.76
CA ALA A 697 1.80 -38.97 27.11
C ALA A 697 0.44 -39.70 27.25
N GLU A 698 0.26 -40.39 28.37
CA GLU A 698 -0.92 -41.21 28.68
C GLU A 698 -2.26 -40.47 28.49
N LEU A 699 -3.32 -41.23 28.16
CA LEU A 699 -4.67 -40.74 27.91
C LEU A 699 -5.61 -41.04 29.08
N LEU A 700 -6.51 -40.10 29.38
CA LEU A 700 -7.56 -40.29 30.37
C LEU A 700 -8.84 -40.92 29.79
N ASP A 701 -9.11 -40.68 28.50
CA ASP A 701 -10.26 -41.22 27.78
C ASP A 701 -9.84 -41.51 26.33
N GLU A 702 -9.54 -42.79 26.09
CA GLU A 702 -9.10 -43.27 24.78
C GLU A 702 -10.22 -43.23 23.74
N ALA A 703 -11.44 -43.62 24.12
CA ALA A 703 -12.58 -43.70 23.20
C ALA A 703 -13.00 -42.32 22.69
N TYR A 704 -13.01 -41.30 23.55
CA TYR A 704 -13.30 -39.92 23.14
C TYR A 704 -12.20 -39.38 22.22
N PHE A 705 -10.93 -39.63 22.56
CA PHE A 705 -9.79 -39.21 21.75
C PHE A 705 -9.79 -39.86 20.36
N GLU A 706 -10.08 -41.16 20.29
CA GLU A 706 -10.17 -41.91 19.04
C GLU A 706 -11.24 -41.31 18.12
N GLN A 707 -12.45 -41.06 18.64
CA GLN A 707 -13.54 -40.47 17.87
C GLN A 707 -13.19 -39.08 17.33
N VAL A 708 -12.61 -38.22 18.16
CA VAL A 708 -12.15 -36.87 17.74
C VAL A 708 -11.10 -36.98 16.64
N THR A 709 -10.13 -37.87 16.80
CA THR A 709 -9.02 -38.05 15.84
C THR A 709 -9.52 -38.62 14.52
N LEU A 710 -10.40 -39.63 14.56
CA LEU A 710 -11.07 -40.17 13.38
C LEU A 710 -11.81 -39.07 12.61
N LYS A 711 -12.62 -38.26 13.30
CA LYS A 711 -13.37 -37.16 12.68
C LYS A 711 -12.46 -36.12 12.02
N LEU A 712 -11.33 -35.80 12.66
CA LEU A 712 -10.32 -34.88 12.11
C LEU A 712 -9.64 -35.46 10.86
N LEU A 713 -9.34 -36.76 10.84
CA LEU A 713 -8.74 -37.45 9.70
C LEU A 713 -9.73 -37.55 8.52
N GLU A 714 -10.97 -37.97 8.79
CA GLU A 714 -12.07 -38.03 7.79
C GLU A 714 -12.29 -36.68 7.11
N CYS A 715 -12.40 -35.60 7.91
CA CYS A 715 -12.59 -34.28 7.32
C CYS A 715 -11.34 -33.79 6.59
N SER A 716 -10.14 -34.19 7.03
CA SER A 716 -8.90 -33.86 6.33
C SER A 716 -8.84 -34.51 4.96
N ILE A 717 -9.14 -35.81 4.87
CA ILE A 717 -9.23 -36.55 3.60
C ILE A 717 -10.24 -35.88 2.67
N THR A 718 -11.45 -35.61 3.16
CA THR A 718 -12.51 -34.96 2.37
C THR A 718 -12.05 -33.62 1.77
N VAL A 719 -11.34 -32.81 2.57
CA VAL A 719 -10.81 -31.52 2.09
C VAL A 719 -9.73 -31.75 1.03
N LEU A 720 -8.78 -32.64 1.29
CA LEU A 720 -7.64 -32.88 0.40
C LEU A 720 -8.08 -33.50 -0.92
N GLU A 721 -8.94 -34.52 -0.93
CA GLU A 721 -9.47 -35.11 -2.16
C GLU A 721 -10.19 -34.06 -3.02
N ARG A 722 -11.05 -33.24 -2.40
CA ARG A 722 -11.77 -32.17 -3.10
C ARG A 722 -10.83 -31.07 -3.61
N GLN A 723 -9.93 -30.58 -2.77
CA GLN A 723 -9.12 -29.41 -3.14
C GLN A 723 -7.93 -29.79 -4.01
N MET A 724 -7.38 -30.99 -3.88
CA MET A 724 -6.23 -31.50 -4.62
C MET A 724 -6.61 -32.43 -5.77
N GLU A 725 -7.89 -32.55 -6.12
CA GLU A 725 -8.42 -33.44 -7.17
C GLU A 725 -7.55 -33.45 -8.43
N SER A 726 -7.23 -32.27 -8.98
CA SER A 726 -6.40 -32.15 -10.19
C SER A 726 -5.02 -32.80 -10.08
N TYR A 727 -4.43 -32.82 -8.87
CA TYR A 727 -3.10 -33.36 -8.57
C TYR A 727 -3.13 -34.83 -8.13
N LEU A 728 -4.25 -35.31 -7.60
CA LEU A 728 -4.36 -36.67 -7.09
C LEU A 728 -4.91 -37.62 -8.16
N THR A 729 -5.96 -37.20 -8.87
CA THR A 729 -6.71 -38.04 -9.81
C THR A 729 -6.96 -37.37 -11.16
N GLY A 730 -6.88 -36.04 -11.25
CA GLY A 730 -7.13 -35.29 -12.49
C GLY A 730 -5.93 -35.18 -13.42
N GLU A 731 -5.98 -34.20 -14.33
CA GLU A 731 -5.02 -34.01 -15.44
C GLU A 731 -3.56 -33.79 -14.99
N LEU A 732 -3.33 -33.29 -13.77
CA LEU A 732 -1.99 -33.03 -13.24
C LEU A 732 -1.46 -34.20 -12.39
N SER A 733 -2.23 -35.29 -12.25
CA SER A 733 -1.88 -36.40 -11.36
C SER A 733 -0.74 -37.27 -11.85
N SER A 734 -0.46 -37.26 -13.15
CA SER A 734 0.62 -38.02 -13.79
C SER A 734 1.35 -37.10 -14.77
N PRO A 735 2.13 -36.12 -14.26
CA PRO A 735 2.72 -35.09 -15.10
C PRO A 735 3.73 -35.68 -16.08
N THR A 736 3.61 -35.33 -17.37
CA THR A 736 4.55 -35.77 -18.40
C THR A 736 5.88 -35.01 -18.29
N PRO A 737 6.98 -35.51 -18.89
CA PRO A 737 8.25 -34.77 -18.93
C PRO A 737 8.11 -33.35 -19.50
N GLU A 738 7.27 -33.16 -20.51
CA GLU A 738 6.99 -31.86 -21.12
C GLU A 738 6.30 -30.91 -20.13
N MET A 739 5.32 -31.42 -19.37
CA MET A 739 4.65 -30.63 -18.32
C MET A 739 5.61 -30.24 -17.21
N LEU A 740 6.50 -31.16 -16.81
CA LEU A 740 7.50 -30.90 -15.77
C LEU A 740 8.48 -29.82 -16.20
N GLU A 741 8.95 -29.84 -17.45
CA GLU A 741 9.84 -28.79 -17.96
C GLU A 741 9.11 -27.45 -18.11
N ALA A 742 7.91 -27.45 -18.70
CA ALA A 742 7.10 -26.24 -18.88
C ALA A 742 6.66 -25.57 -17.56
N THR A 743 6.66 -26.32 -16.46
CA THR A 743 6.27 -25.82 -15.12
C THR A 743 7.43 -25.77 -14.13
N LYS A 744 8.66 -25.97 -14.59
CA LYS A 744 9.87 -25.96 -13.75
C LYS A 744 10.06 -24.65 -12.99
N CYS A 745 9.62 -23.53 -13.57
CA CYS A 745 9.66 -22.22 -12.93
C CYS A 745 8.56 -22.00 -11.89
N ALA A 746 7.51 -22.82 -11.87
CA ALA A 746 6.38 -22.63 -10.97
C ALA A 746 6.73 -23.13 -9.55
N PRO A 747 6.69 -22.25 -8.53
CA PRO A 747 6.94 -22.68 -7.16
C PRO A 747 5.79 -23.55 -6.62
N VAL A 748 6.09 -24.32 -5.58
CA VAL A 748 5.12 -25.18 -4.88
C VAL A 748 4.03 -24.37 -4.18
N HIS A 749 4.30 -23.10 -3.86
CA HIS A 749 3.44 -22.22 -3.06
C HIS A 749 3.58 -20.76 -3.50
N ASN A 750 2.66 -19.91 -3.04
CA ASN A 750 2.58 -18.52 -3.45
C ASN A 750 3.12 -17.52 -2.39
N ILE A 751 4.13 -17.93 -1.60
CA ILE A 751 4.68 -17.08 -0.52
C ILE A 751 5.21 -15.74 -1.04
N PHE A 752 5.69 -15.72 -2.29
CA PHE A 752 6.23 -14.52 -2.89
C PHE A 752 5.17 -13.41 -2.88
N SER A 753 3.94 -13.71 -3.31
CA SER A 753 2.82 -12.78 -3.22
C SER A 753 2.50 -12.38 -1.78
N GLU A 754 2.50 -13.32 -0.82
CA GLU A 754 2.24 -12.99 0.59
C GLU A 754 3.25 -11.98 1.15
N GLU A 755 4.54 -12.15 0.84
CA GLU A 755 5.60 -11.21 1.24
C GLU A 755 5.39 -9.83 0.59
N VAL A 756 5.01 -9.80 -0.69
CA VAL A 756 4.76 -8.55 -1.43
C VAL A 756 3.53 -7.83 -0.89
N MET A 757 2.47 -8.56 -0.55
CA MET A 757 1.31 -8.01 0.12
C MET A 757 1.65 -7.47 1.50
N GLY A 758 2.46 -8.18 2.29
CA GLY A 758 2.96 -7.68 3.57
C GLY A 758 3.80 -6.41 3.43
N MET A 759 4.64 -6.32 2.39
CA MET A 759 5.39 -5.09 2.07
C MET A 759 4.45 -3.95 1.69
N THR A 760 3.42 -4.23 0.88
CA THR A 760 2.43 -3.25 0.42
C THR A 760 1.59 -2.73 1.57
N ASP A 761 1.06 -3.61 2.41
CA ASP A 761 0.32 -3.29 3.64
C ASP A 761 1.14 -2.37 4.56
N HIS A 762 2.40 -2.74 4.80
CA HIS A 762 3.30 -1.91 5.60
C HIS A 762 3.50 -0.51 4.99
N GLN A 763 3.71 -0.41 3.67
CA GLN A 763 3.86 0.88 3.00
C GLN A 763 2.57 1.72 3.04
N TYR A 764 1.43 1.07 2.83
CA TYR A 764 0.12 1.70 2.83
C TYR A 764 -0.19 2.36 4.18
N HIS A 765 0.01 1.63 5.28
CA HIS A 765 -0.19 2.18 6.63
C HIS A 765 0.89 3.19 7.05
N ARG A 766 2.14 3.04 6.59
CA ARG A 766 3.21 4.02 6.87
C ARG A 766 2.99 5.34 6.15
N ALA A 767 2.42 5.32 4.94
CA ALA A 767 2.25 6.48 4.09
C ALA A 767 0.82 6.57 3.51
N PRO A 768 -0.21 6.81 4.35
CA PRO A 768 -1.62 6.75 3.94
C PRO A 768 -2.02 7.81 2.90
N ASN A 769 -1.23 8.87 2.75
CA ASN A 769 -1.46 9.92 1.75
C ASN A 769 -0.70 9.66 0.43
N ALA A 770 0.07 8.57 0.34
CA ALA A 770 0.77 8.22 -0.89
C ALA A 770 -0.20 7.62 -1.90
N THR A 771 -0.05 8.00 -3.17
CA THR A 771 -0.76 7.36 -4.28
C THR A 771 -0.34 5.90 -4.42
N PHE A 772 -1.24 5.01 -4.84
CA PHE A 772 -0.90 3.60 -5.07
C PHE A 772 0.25 3.43 -6.06
N GLY A 773 0.29 4.23 -7.13
CA GLY A 773 1.41 4.21 -8.08
C GLY A 773 2.79 4.50 -7.48
N PHE A 774 2.84 5.28 -6.39
CA PHE A 774 4.07 5.53 -5.63
C PHE A 774 4.47 4.31 -4.79
N ILE A 775 3.48 3.69 -4.11
CA ILE A 775 3.70 2.49 -3.29
C ILE A 775 4.17 1.33 -4.17
N ASP A 776 3.46 1.04 -5.27
CA ASP A 776 3.83 0.02 -6.25
C ASP A 776 5.26 0.21 -6.75
N GLY A 777 5.61 1.42 -7.23
CA GLY A 777 6.95 1.68 -7.75
C GLY A 777 8.07 1.42 -6.73
N LYS A 778 7.83 1.72 -5.45
CA LYS A 778 8.77 1.44 -4.36
C LYS A 778 8.85 -0.05 -4.04
N VAL A 779 7.71 -0.71 -3.84
CA VAL A 779 7.65 -2.13 -3.44
C VAL A 779 8.25 -2.99 -4.54
N ARG A 780 7.90 -2.76 -5.80
CA ARG A 780 8.47 -3.48 -6.94
C ARG A 780 9.97 -3.31 -7.04
N ALA A 781 10.47 -2.07 -7.09
CA ALA A 781 11.90 -1.82 -7.22
C ALA A 781 12.71 -2.42 -6.06
N ALA A 782 12.16 -2.43 -4.84
CA ALA A 782 12.76 -3.06 -3.68
C ALA A 782 12.77 -4.59 -3.79
N LYS A 783 11.61 -5.21 -4.02
CA LYS A 783 11.46 -6.67 -4.07
C LYS A 783 12.19 -7.30 -5.25
N ASN A 784 12.06 -6.70 -6.43
CA ASN A 784 12.73 -7.16 -7.65
C ASN A 784 14.23 -6.90 -7.63
N LYS A 785 14.75 -6.16 -6.64
CA LYS A 785 16.17 -5.74 -6.55
C LYS A 785 16.61 -4.94 -7.79
N THR A 786 15.74 -4.07 -8.27
CA THR A 786 15.93 -3.34 -9.55
C THR A 786 17.16 -2.43 -9.53
N LEU A 787 17.54 -1.88 -8.37
CA LEU A 787 18.79 -1.13 -8.26
C LEU A 787 20.04 -2.01 -8.35
N MET A 788 19.99 -3.25 -7.85
CA MET A 788 21.10 -4.20 -8.02
C MET A 788 21.25 -4.60 -9.50
N TRP A 789 20.13 -4.88 -10.17
CA TRP A 789 20.13 -5.13 -11.62
C TRP A 789 20.70 -3.92 -12.39
N LEU A 790 20.26 -2.71 -12.08
CA LEU A 790 20.79 -1.49 -12.71
C LEU A 790 22.30 -1.38 -12.49
N ASN A 791 22.79 -1.63 -11.28
CA ASN A 791 24.22 -1.59 -10.94
C ASN A 791 25.06 -2.63 -11.70
N SER A 792 24.45 -3.76 -12.10
CA SER A 792 25.15 -4.79 -12.89
C SER A 792 25.37 -4.40 -14.36
N LYS A 793 24.73 -3.32 -14.84
CA LYS A 793 24.89 -2.82 -16.21
C LYS A 793 26.10 -1.90 -16.34
N SER A 794 26.58 -1.71 -17.57
CA SER A 794 27.61 -0.71 -17.87
C SER A 794 27.14 0.70 -17.48
N THR A 795 28.06 1.61 -17.16
CA THR A 795 27.70 3.01 -16.83
C THR A 795 26.89 3.67 -17.95
N GLN A 796 27.24 3.39 -19.20
CA GLN A 796 26.52 3.90 -20.37
C GLN A 796 25.08 3.39 -20.42
N ASP A 797 24.87 2.10 -20.16
CA ASP A 797 23.53 1.51 -20.10
C ASP A 797 22.74 2.06 -18.92
N GLN A 798 23.36 2.18 -17.74
CA GLN A 798 22.72 2.77 -16.56
C GLN A 798 22.19 4.17 -16.87
N GLU A 799 23.01 5.03 -17.47
CA GLU A 799 22.59 6.37 -17.90
C GLU A 799 21.44 6.30 -18.89
N ARG A 800 21.55 5.45 -19.93
CA ARG A 800 20.51 5.29 -20.95
C ARG A 800 19.17 4.88 -20.34
N ILE A 801 19.16 3.88 -19.46
CA ILE A 801 17.95 3.38 -18.78
C ILE A 801 17.36 4.47 -17.88
N ILE A 802 18.17 5.16 -17.09
CA ILE A 802 17.69 6.26 -16.22
C ILE A 802 17.06 7.38 -17.06
N TYR A 803 17.71 7.82 -18.14
CA TYR A 803 17.16 8.86 -19.01
C TYR A 803 15.85 8.45 -19.69
N PHE A 804 15.76 7.20 -20.13
CA PHE A 804 14.51 6.64 -20.63
C PHE A 804 13.41 6.72 -19.55
N SER A 805 13.70 6.27 -18.32
CA SER A 805 12.74 6.29 -17.22
C SER A 805 12.26 7.68 -16.87
N ILE A 806 13.14 8.68 -16.86
CA ILE A 806 12.78 10.10 -16.67
C ILE A 806 11.77 10.55 -17.74
N SER A 807 12.00 10.17 -19.01
CA SER A 807 11.15 10.59 -20.12
C SER A 807 9.73 9.99 -20.07
N LYS A 808 9.59 8.79 -19.49
CA LYS A 808 8.31 8.04 -19.45
C LYS A 808 7.55 8.19 -18.14
N ALA A 809 8.22 8.44 -17.01
CA ALA A 809 7.60 8.43 -15.69
C ALA A 809 6.40 9.38 -15.55
N ARG A 810 6.44 10.56 -16.18
CA ARG A 810 5.32 11.52 -16.16
C ARG A 810 4.09 10.99 -16.90
N SER A 811 4.30 10.38 -18.06
CA SER A 811 3.21 9.77 -18.86
C SER A 811 2.59 8.60 -18.10
N LYS A 812 3.42 7.70 -17.54
CA LYS A 812 2.96 6.57 -16.73
C LYS A 812 2.14 7.01 -15.51
N ARG A 813 2.58 8.06 -14.81
CA ARG A 813 1.82 8.66 -13.70
C ARG A 813 0.44 9.17 -14.14
N ALA A 814 0.37 9.87 -15.28
CA ALA A 814 -0.90 10.39 -15.79
C ALA A 814 -1.87 9.27 -16.18
N ILE A 815 -1.37 8.21 -16.83
CA ILE A 815 -2.15 7.02 -17.17
C ILE A 815 -2.71 6.35 -15.92
N ARG A 816 -1.86 6.11 -14.89
CA ARG A 816 -2.31 5.50 -13.64
C ARG A 816 -3.36 6.33 -12.91
N LYS A 817 -3.18 7.65 -12.84
CA LYS A 817 -4.17 8.53 -12.22
C LYS A 817 -5.55 8.40 -12.89
N LYS A 818 -5.59 8.37 -14.22
CA LYS A 818 -6.84 8.18 -14.97
C LYS A 818 -7.47 6.82 -14.68
N ARG A 819 -6.66 5.76 -14.54
CA ARG A 819 -7.14 4.41 -14.20
C ARG A 819 -7.72 4.37 -12.78
N GLU A 820 -7.04 4.97 -11.79
CA GLU A 820 -7.55 5.11 -10.43
C GLU A 820 -8.92 5.83 -10.40
N GLU A 821 -9.09 6.88 -11.21
CA GLU A 821 -10.37 7.59 -11.36
C GLU A 821 -11.47 6.70 -11.98
N GLN A 822 -11.17 5.96 -13.06
CA GLN A 822 -12.10 5.03 -13.71
C GLN A 822 -12.53 3.88 -12.79
N MET A 823 -11.58 3.34 -12.04
CA MET A 823 -11.83 2.29 -11.06
C MET A 823 -12.75 2.76 -9.94
N ARG A 824 -12.51 3.97 -9.39
CA ARG A 824 -13.38 4.55 -8.37
C ARG A 824 -14.81 4.74 -8.88
N ALA A 825 -14.97 5.20 -10.13
CA ALA A 825 -16.29 5.32 -10.75
C ALA A 825 -17.00 3.95 -10.85
N THR A 826 -16.27 2.92 -11.32
CA THR A 826 -16.79 1.55 -11.44
C THR A 826 -17.16 0.96 -10.08
N TYR A 827 -16.35 1.20 -9.05
CA TYR A 827 -16.63 0.78 -7.68
C TYR A 827 -17.90 1.42 -7.15
N LEU A 828 -18.06 2.74 -7.31
CA LEU A 828 -19.26 3.47 -6.86
C LEU A 828 -20.52 2.96 -7.57
N GLN A 829 -20.46 2.73 -8.88
CA GLN A 829 -21.55 2.14 -9.64
C GLN A 829 -21.95 0.77 -9.09
N ARG A 830 -20.97 -0.12 -8.88
CA ARG A 830 -21.22 -1.47 -8.34
C ARG A 830 -21.73 -1.45 -6.90
N GLN A 831 -21.35 -0.45 -6.10
CA GLN A 831 -21.91 -0.28 -4.75
C GLN A 831 -23.38 0.12 -4.82
N ALA A 832 -23.75 1.05 -5.71
CA ALA A 832 -25.15 1.39 -5.95
C ALA A 832 -25.96 0.17 -6.39
N GLU A 833 -25.47 -0.58 -7.39
CA GLU A 833 -26.10 -1.82 -7.85
C GLU A 833 -26.29 -2.85 -6.71
N LYS A 834 -25.29 -3.02 -5.83
CA LYS A 834 -25.37 -3.92 -4.68
C LYS A 834 -26.39 -3.47 -3.64
N VAL A 835 -26.56 -2.17 -3.43
CA VAL A 835 -27.59 -1.63 -2.53
C VAL A 835 -28.96 -1.96 -3.11
N THR A 836 -29.22 -1.61 -4.38
CA THR A 836 -30.47 -1.92 -5.07
C THR A 836 -30.78 -3.42 -5.07
N GLN A 837 -29.78 -4.28 -5.31
CA GLN A 837 -29.96 -5.73 -5.25
C GLN A 837 -30.29 -6.23 -3.84
N LYS A 838 -29.68 -5.67 -2.80
CA LYS A 838 -29.99 -6.02 -1.41
C LYS A 838 -31.41 -5.59 -1.05
N ASP A 839 -31.82 -4.40 -1.45
CA ASP A 839 -33.16 -3.88 -1.18
C ASP A 839 -34.21 -4.72 -1.90
N THR A 840 -33.97 -5.07 -3.16
CA THR A 840 -34.83 -6.00 -3.93
C THR A 840 -34.90 -7.38 -3.27
N GLN A 841 -33.77 -7.94 -2.80
CA GLN A 841 -33.76 -9.23 -2.12
C GLN A 841 -34.45 -9.17 -0.75
N TYR A 842 -34.29 -8.08 -0.03
CA TYR A 842 -34.93 -7.84 1.27
C TYR A 842 -36.46 -7.75 1.09
N ARG A 843 -36.92 -6.91 0.15
CA ARG A 843 -38.33 -6.80 -0.24
C ARG A 843 -38.89 -8.15 -0.67
N GLY A 844 -38.17 -8.90 -1.51
CA GLY A 844 -38.59 -10.23 -1.96
C GLY A 844 -38.66 -11.29 -0.85
N ARG A 845 -37.94 -11.15 0.27
CA ARG A 845 -38.08 -12.04 1.44
C ARG A 845 -39.34 -11.70 2.23
N ILE A 846 -39.60 -10.41 2.43
CA ILE A 846 -40.82 -9.94 3.12
C ILE A 846 -42.05 -10.32 2.32
N GLU A 847 -42.05 -10.06 1.01
CA GLU A 847 -43.17 -10.42 0.13
C GLU A 847 -43.46 -11.94 0.16
N LYS A 848 -42.43 -12.79 0.28
CA LYS A 848 -42.62 -14.24 0.46
C LYS A 848 -43.28 -14.60 1.80
N ILE A 849 -42.97 -13.88 2.87
CA ILE A 849 -43.63 -14.06 4.17
C ILE A 849 -45.09 -13.65 4.06
N ILE A 850 -45.37 -12.49 3.47
CA ILE A 850 -46.74 -12.00 3.26
C ILE A 850 -47.53 -12.93 2.36
N LYS A 851 -46.96 -13.45 1.26
CA LYS A 851 -47.62 -14.45 0.40
C LYS A 851 -48.00 -15.71 1.16
N LYS A 852 -47.14 -16.19 2.07
CA LYS A 852 -47.47 -17.34 2.94
C LYS A 852 -48.57 -16.98 3.94
N ALA A 853 -48.53 -15.78 4.51
CA ALA A 853 -49.54 -15.30 5.45
C ALA A 853 -50.92 -15.16 4.79
N ILE A 854 -50.99 -14.65 3.57
CA ILE A 854 -52.24 -14.58 2.77
C ILE A 854 -52.82 -15.98 2.50
N ALA A 855 -51.97 -16.99 2.36
CA ALA A 855 -52.41 -18.37 2.12
C ALA A 855 -52.80 -19.11 3.41
N ASP A 856 -52.52 -18.56 4.59
CA ASP A 856 -52.75 -19.20 5.88
C ASP A 856 -54.09 -18.76 6.49
N GLN A 857 -55.03 -19.70 6.64
CA GLN A 857 -56.36 -19.46 7.20
C GLN A 857 -56.35 -19.26 8.72
N ASN A 858 -55.23 -19.54 9.42
CA ASN A 858 -55.09 -19.42 10.87
C ASN A 858 -54.06 -18.35 11.28
N LEU A 859 -53.83 -17.36 10.42
CA LEU A 859 -52.86 -16.30 10.69
C LEU A 859 -53.21 -15.51 11.96
N THR A 860 -52.29 -15.47 12.92
CA THR A 860 -52.41 -14.64 14.14
C THR A 860 -51.36 -13.52 14.16
N VAL A 861 -51.65 -12.43 14.88
CA VAL A 861 -50.71 -11.31 15.08
C VAL A 861 -49.38 -11.80 15.63
N ASP A 862 -49.40 -12.71 16.62
CA ASP A 862 -48.19 -13.25 17.24
C ASP A 862 -47.38 -14.11 16.26
N SER A 863 -48.05 -14.92 15.43
CA SER A 863 -47.37 -15.75 14.43
C SER A 863 -46.67 -14.91 13.36
N LEU A 864 -47.32 -13.84 12.86
CA LEU A 864 -46.72 -12.95 11.87
C LEU A 864 -45.60 -12.10 12.49
N LYS A 865 -45.79 -11.60 13.72
CA LYS A 865 -44.76 -10.86 14.47
C LYS A 865 -43.50 -11.69 14.69
N ALA A 866 -43.65 -12.97 15.04
CA ALA A 866 -42.51 -13.88 15.23
C ALA A 866 -41.70 -14.07 13.94
N VAL A 867 -42.36 -14.29 12.80
CA VAL A 867 -41.68 -14.51 11.51
C VAL A 867 -41.04 -13.21 10.99
N LEU A 868 -41.69 -12.06 11.17
CA LEU A 868 -41.14 -10.77 10.74
C LEU A 868 -39.94 -10.34 11.59
N LYS A 869 -39.92 -10.69 12.89
CA LYS A 869 -38.79 -10.41 13.79
C LYS A 869 -37.48 -11.03 13.32
N ASP A 870 -37.54 -12.17 12.62
CA ASP A 870 -36.37 -12.86 12.11
C ASP A 870 -35.83 -12.26 10.79
N VAL A 871 -36.60 -11.39 10.13
CA VAL A 871 -36.26 -10.82 8.81
C VAL A 871 -36.05 -9.32 8.86
N MET A 872 -36.85 -8.58 9.64
CA MET A 872 -36.79 -7.12 9.71
C MET A 872 -35.84 -6.66 10.82
N SER A 873 -35.05 -5.62 10.53
CA SER A 873 -34.09 -5.06 11.50
C SER A 873 -34.74 -4.15 12.56
N THR A 874 -35.94 -3.64 12.28
CA THR A 874 -36.72 -2.79 13.17
C THR A 874 -37.94 -3.55 13.69
N GLU A 875 -38.30 -3.32 14.96
CA GLU A 875 -39.55 -3.85 15.48
C GLU A 875 -40.71 -3.17 14.77
N VAL A 876 -41.52 -3.98 14.07
CA VAL A 876 -42.72 -3.50 13.41
C VAL A 876 -43.75 -3.18 14.47
N ALA A 877 -44.34 -1.98 14.39
CA ALA A 877 -45.40 -1.56 15.29
C ALA A 877 -46.56 -2.58 15.28
N GLU A 878 -47.02 -2.98 16.46
CA GLU A 878 -48.11 -3.96 16.59
C GLU A 878 -49.40 -3.49 15.88
N THR A 879 -49.64 -2.18 15.83
CA THR A 879 -50.74 -1.57 15.08
C THR A 879 -50.68 -1.87 13.59
N LYS A 880 -49.50 -1.79 12.97
CA LYS A 880 -49.30 -2.18 11.56
C LYS A 880 -49.57 -3.66 11.35
N ILE A 881 -49.07 -4.54 12.24
CA ILE A 881 -49.28 -5.99 12.13
C ILE A 881 -50.77 -6.33 12.26
N LYS A 882 -51.47 -5.70 13.21
CA LYS A 882 -52.92 -5.85 13.37
C LYS A 882 -53.67 -5.43 12.11
N ARG A 883 -53.31 -4.28 11.52
CA ARG A 883 -53.91 -3.82 10.27
C ARG A 883 -53.65 -4.79 9.11
N ILE A 884 -52.42 -5.30 8.97
CA ILE A 884 -52.08 -6.31 7.96
C ILE A 884 -52.92 -7.57 8.14
N CYS A 885 -53.03 -8.12 9.36
CA CYS A 885 -53.85 -9.30 9.62
C CYS A 885 -55.33 -9.04 9.31
N LYS A 886 -55.84 -7.85 9.63
CA LYS A 886 -57.21 -7.44 9.32
C LYS A 886 -57.45 -7.40 7.81
N ILE A 887 -56.56 -6.77 7.04
CA ILE A 887 -56.63 -6.70 5.58
C ILE A 887 -56.51 -8.08 4.93
N ILE A 888 -55.69 -8.98 5.48
CA ILE A 888 -55.58 -10.35 4.96
C ILE A 888 -56.90 -11.11 5.17
N ALA A 889 -57.55 -10.94 6.32
CA ALA A 889 -58.83 -11.58 6.64
C ALA A 889 -60.00 -10.97 5.85
N HIS A 890 -59.98 -9.65 5.65
CA HIS A 890 -61.03 -8.85 5.01
C HIS A 890 -60.42 -7.87 3.99
N PRO A 891 -59.96 -8.34 2.82
CA PRO A 891 -59.32 -7.49 1.82
C PRO A 891 -60.20 -6.33 1.34
N GLU A 892 -61.52 -6.52 1.36
CA GLU A 892 -62.52 -5.51 0.98
C GLU A 892 -62.45 -4.23 1.82
N GLU A 893 -61.90 -4.28 3.04
CA GLU A 893 -61.83 -3.10 3.92
C GLU A 893 -60.85 -2.02 3.45
N ILE A 894 -59.97 -2.32 2.50
CA ILE A 894 -59.06 -1.31 1.93
C ILE A 894 -59.69 -0.53 0.79
N VAL A 895 -60.82 -1.00 0.25
CA VAL A 895 -61.55 -0.30 -0.82
C VAL A 895 -62.01 1.06 -0.29
N ASP A 896 -61.90 2.08 -1.12
CA ASP A 896 -62.21 3.48 -0.79
C ASP A 896 -61.31 4.13 0.29
N THR A 897 -60.24 3.46 0.74
CA THR A 897 -59.26 4.09 1.63
C THR A 897 -58.28 4.95 0.86
N TYR A 898 -58.01 6.17 1.34
CA TYR A 898 -56.94 6.98 0.76
C TYR A 898 -55.57 6.45 1.22
N LEU A 899 -54.62 6.45 0.30
CA LEU A 899 -53.23 6.07 0.60
C LEU A 899 -52.25 7.03 -0.07
N ASP A 900 -51.08 7.14 0.55
CA ASP A 900 -49.88 7.69 -0.07
C ASP A 900 -48.97 6.54 -0.47
N HIS A 901 -48.42 6.56 -1.68
CA HIS A 901 -47.45 5.59 -2.15
C HIS A 901 -46.25 6.29 -2.79
N TYR A 902 -45.05 5.91 -2.38
CA TYR A 902 -43.80 6.36 -2.98
C TYR A 902 -43.33 5.35 -4.04
N PHE A 903 -43.26 5.80 -5.28
CA PHE A 903 -42.63 5.04 -6.37
C PHE A 903 -41.26 5.64 -6.69
N ASN A 904 -40.28 4.77 -6.95
CA ASN A 904 -38.97 5.22 -7.41
C ASN A 904 -38.96 5.36 -8.93
N GLU A 905 -38.93 6.60 -9.41
CA GLU A 905 -38.86 6.94 -10.84
C GLU A 905 -37.56 7.70 -11.11
N ASP A 906 -36.74 7.22 -12.05
CA ASP A 906 -35.46 7.82 -12.42
C ASP A 906 -34.50 8.13 -11.24
N ASN A 907 -34.53 7.29 -10.19
CA ASN A 907 -33.81 7.47 -8.91
C ASN A 907 -34.32 8.62 -8.04
N MET A 908 -35.58 9.03 -8.20
CA MET A 908 -36.28 9.93 -7.30
C MET A 908 -37.51 9.24 -6.74
N ASP A 909 -37.76 9.40 -5.44
CA ASP A 909 -38.99 8.91 -4.82
C ASP A 909 -40.10 9.94 -5.11
N VAL A 910 -41.01 9.55 -5.99
CA VAL A 910 -42.18 10.35 -6.37
C VAL A 910 -43.35 9.88 -5.53
N ARG A 911 -44.01 10.83 -4.86
CA ARG A 911 -45.20 10.57 -4.06
C ARG A 911 -46.44 10.63 -4.92
N TYR A 912 -47.27 9.62 -4.81
CA TYR A 912 -48.58 9.51 -5.41
C TYR A 912 -49.64 9.40 -4.31
N HIS A 913 -50.78 10.04 -4.54
CA HIS A 913 -52.00 9.69 -3.85
C HIS A 913 -52.64 8.52 -4.57
N GLY A 914 -53.27 7.63 -3.81
CA GLY A 914 -54.01 6.53 -4.40
C GLY A 914 -55.24 6.17 -3.60
N LYS A 915 -56.11 5.39 -4.25
CA LYS A 915 -57.33 4.88 -3.66
C LYS A 915 -57.66 3.50 -4.26
N PRO A 916 -57.69 2.42 -3.45
CA PRO A 916 -58.12 1.12 -3.92
C PRO A 916 -59.58 1.15 -4.36
N VAL A 917 -59.84 0.75 -5.60
CA VAL A 917 -61.16 0.80 -6.25
C VAL A 917 -61.86 -0.56 -6.17
N GLU A 918 -61.13 -1.64 -6.42
CA GLU A 918 -61.69 -2.99 -6.49
C GLU A 918 -60.71 -4.06 -6.00
N ILE A 919 -61.25 -5.11 -5.38
CA ILE A 919 -60.51 -6.35 -5.10
C ILE A 919 -60.75 -7.37 -6.22
N LEU A 920 -59.68 -7.75 -6.90
CA LEU A 920 -59.70 -8.74 -7.96
C LEU A 920 -59.45 -10.14 -7.37
N LEU A 921 -60.49 -10.98 -7.39
CA LEU A 921 -60.44 -12.33 -6.84
C LEU A 921 -59.39 -13.22 -7.53
N PRO A 922 -58.72 -14.12 -6.78
CA PRO A 922 -57.68 -14.99 -7.31
C PRO A 922 -58.27 -15.98 -8.34
N THR A 923 -57.53 -16.21 -9.42
CA THR A 923 -57.83 -17.25 -10.42
C THR A 923 -56.67 -18.23 -10.52
N LYS A 924 -56.83 -19.34 -11.25
CA LYS A 924 -55.72 -20.29 -11.52
C LYS A 924 -54.47 -19.63 -12.13
N ARG A 925 -54.59 -18.44 -12.74
CA ARG A 925 -53.50 -17.72 -13.40
C ARG A 925 -53.11 -16.39 -12.75
N LYS A 926 -53.92 -15.83 -11.84
CA LYS A 926 -53.68 -14.53 -11.21
C LYS A 926 -53.86 -14.63 -9.70
N PRO A 927 -52.90 -14.16 -8.88
CA PRO A 927 -53.05 -14.09 -7.43
C PRO A 927 -54.14 -13.08 -7.05
N LEU A 928 -54.52 -13.06 -5.78
CA LEU A 928 -55.39 -12.04 -5.21
C LEU A 928 -54.75 -10.65 -5.39
N SER A 929 -55.49 -9.75 -6.04
CA SER A 929 -55.00 -8.45 -6.49
C SER A 929 -55.95 -7.32 -6.12
N VAL A 930 -55.45 -6.11 -6.16
CA VAL A 930 -56.14 -4.87 -5.85
C VAL A 930 -55.93 -3.92 -7.02
N GLU A 931 -57.00 -3.33 -7.52
CA GLU A 931 -56.96 -2.23 -8.48
C GLU A 931 -56.93 -0.91 -7.70
N ILE A 932 -55.94 -0.07 -7.97
CA ILE A 932 -55.70 1.17 -7.24
C ILE A 932 -55.59 2.32 -8.26
N ALA A 933 -56.46 3.31 -8.12
CA ALA A 933 -56.38 4.55 -8.87
C ALA A 933 -55.27 5.43 -8.25
N TYR A 934 -54.27 5.84 -9.03
CA TYR A 934 -53.14 6.69 -8.59
C TYR A 934 -53.13 8.03 -9.31
N TRP A 935 -52.80 9.10 -8.60
CA TRP A 935 -52.59 10.44 -9.15
C TRP A 935 -51.44 11.16 -8.42
N ILE A 936 -50.81 12.13 -9.09
CA ILE A 936 -49.71 12.91 -8.49
C ILE A 936 -50.30 13.86 -7.43
N VAL A 937 -49.53 14.21 -6.40
CA VAL A 937 -49.96 15.08 -5.28
C VAL A 937 -50.59 16.41 -5.73
N ASP A 938 -50.14 16.96 -6.86
CA ASP A 938 -50.64 18.23 -7.41
C ASP A 938 -51.86 18.06 -8.34
N GLN A 939 -52.35 16.83 -8.54
CA GLN A 939 -53.49 16.48 -9.38
C GLN A 939 -54.71 16.08 -8.54
N SER A 940 -55.86 15.95 -9.19
CA SER A 940 -57.09 15.49 -8.57
C SER A 940 -57.33 14.00 -8.83
N GLU A 941 -58.19 13.35 -8.05
CA GLU A 941 -58.63 11.96 -8.30
C GLU A 941 -59.26 11.80 -9.69
N ALA A 942 -59.77 12.88 -10.30
CA ALA A 942 -60.30 12.85 -11.67
C ALA A 942 -59.22 12.62 -12.74
N ASP A 943 -57.95 12.84 -12.40
CA ASP A 943 -56.79 12.62 -13.27
C ASP A 943 -56.11 11.27 -12.98
N ALA A 944 -56.73 10.41 -12.18
CA ALA A 944 -56.13 9.16 -11.73
C ALA A 944 -56.03 8.10 -12.85
N GLU A 945 -54.98 7.30 -12.77
CA GLU A 945 -54.75 6.13 -13.61
C GLU A 945 -54.85 4.85 -12.76
N ASP A 946 -55.53 3.82 -13.28
CA ASP A 946 -55.73 2.56 -12.57
C ASP A 946 -54.55 1.60 -12.74
N TYR A 947 -54.01 1.12 -11.62
CA TYR A 947 -52.93 0.14 -11.57
C TYR A 947 -53.34 -1.10 -10.80
N THR A 948 -53.08 -2.28 -11.38
CA THR A 948 -53.28 -3.55 -10.69
C THR A 948 -52.03 -3.97 -9.92
N MET A 949 -52.16 -4.12 -8.60
CA MET A 949 -51.12 -4.66 -7.72
C MET A 949 -51.56 -5.99 -7.08
N THR A 950 -50.64 -6.88 -6.73
CA THR A 950 -50.99 -8.04 -5.90
C THR A 950 -51.19 -7.60 -4.46
N LEU A 951 -52.10 -8.23 -3.71
CA LEU A 951 -52.30 -7.90 -2.30
C LEU A 951 -51.00 -8.07 -1.49
N SER A 952 -50.17 -9.05 -1.87
CA SER A 952 -48.85 -9.22 -1.26
C SER A 952 -47.90 -8.04 -1.48
N GLN A 953 -47.98 -7.36 -2.63
CA GLN A 953 -47.17 -6.17 -2.89
C GLN A 953 -47.68 -5.00 -2.05
N VAL A 954 -48.98 -4.72 -2.08
CA VAL A 954 -49.59 -3.62 -1.29
C VAL A 954 -49.23 -3.74 0.20
N LEU A 955 -49.35 -4.94 0.78
CA LEU A 955 -49.03 -5.18 2.18
C LEU A 955 -47.52 -5.14 2.48
N THR A 956 -46.68 -5.55 1.52
CA THR A 956 -45.23 -5.43 1.64
C THR A 956 -44.83 -3.95 1.65
N ASP A 957 -45.45 -3.15 0.80
CA ASP A 957 -45.14 -1.72 0.64
C ASP A 957 -45.62 -0.95 1.87
N TYR A 958 -46.78 -1.33 2.44
CA TYR A 958 -47.25 -0.79 3.71
C TYR A 958 -46.32 -1.14 4.89
N LEU A 959 -45.78 -2.35 4.88
CA LEU A 959 -44.86 -2.82 5.91
C LEU A 959 -43.48 -2.17 5.83
N LEU A 960 -43.06 -1.80 4.61
CA LEU A 960 -41.80 -1.11 4.33
C LEU A 960 -41.87 0.41 4.42
N ASP A 961 -43.05 0.97 4.73
CA ASP A 961 -43.31 2.42 4.74
C ASP A 961 -43.25 3.09 3.34
N ASP A 962 -43.19 2.28 2.27
CA ASP A 962 -43.33 2.77 0.89
C ASP A 962 -44.78 3.20 0.63
N LEU A 963 -45.75 2.57 1.32
CA LEU A 963 -47.17 2.89 1.27
C LEU A 963 -47.68 3.23 2.67
N THR A 964 -48.52 4.26 2.78
CA THR A 964 -49.21 4.61 4.03
C THR A 964 -50.70 4.78 3.76
N PHE A 965 -51.53 4.04 4.48
CA PHE A 965 -52.96 4.31 4.48
C PHE A 965 -53.26 5.55 5.32
N LEU A 966 -53.96 6.51 4.73
CA LEU A 966 -54.42 7.72 5.40
C LEU A 966 -55.67 7.40 6.21
N GLU A 967 -55.68 7.79 7.47
CA GLU A 967 -56.89 7.76 8.29
C GLU A 967 -57.75 8.96 7.88
N VAL A 968 -58.98 8.69 7.46
CA VAL A 968 -59.99 9.70 7.11
C VAL A 968 -60.67 10.22 8.37
#